data_AF-A0A7U2MD45-F1
#
_entry.id   AF-A0A7U2MD45-F1
#
_cell.length_a   1.000
_cell.length_b   1.000
_cell.length_c   1.000
_cell.angle_alpha   90.00
_cell.angle_beta   90.00
_cell.angle_gamma   90.00
#
_symmetry.space_group_name_H-M   'P 1'
#
loop_
_entity.id
_entity.type
_entity.pdbx_description
1 polymer ?
#
loop_
_entity_poly.entity_id
_entity_poly.type
_entity_poly.pdbx_seq_one_letter_code
_entity_poly.pdbx_strand_id
1 'polypeptide(L)'
;MKIPAPQQLQQLHVSLDGGHYEPVTTFDPAKATYLQDQEALQENLLRLCSVNGWHKSSRAACSPRPVLVSSEHQRRWRELHEALVLAITDIVERWLTDPEARFPERMPLEPEEEDLLRWIDEQVPHNLPQYRDCRGSWRPDFLVEEENSEDGSGPVENFRISEINARFSFNGFMFATCGQQAIHDMGICDNGNGLVGATDPAKILKGLLRLFQPGLPLHLLKGDEAGVDIHMLVDFLDRYLGITPRFIMPADLRLLHEPQAKGGYKLCCVVKNPDSCDPATLIYHDGDILEEIHQVGLELHQREIRALEPEMLRQISLRCFNDMRTILLVHDKRMLGIVRQELENLVARNVLTLSQAKILDKGIPETILPGSLDLDQAIARCKEMPELKDEYILKPIRSGKGDGIVFGEDLNSEEWISRLEGLRSAQLIPGGGTCIVQRKVKQLLYDVVLRPTGVKTRYPLIGTYHSINEVSRVVPHLIASDLSCATRSSHVTEVSNALRKSGILKVSLQFKDDASKYLQNLILGLHKHHGHGLPITHSASRGWFWDIRPNSTTFQTPSHQARSETMQEFPWHTDCSYEEAPPKYFALQVLREDRCGGGTLSVMNVGKLSSMLSPSTCAALLRPQFRIDVPPEFVKNDASRHIIGSLMAADSSGAPNMLRFREDIMTPLNVEAAAALVELKDRLLGLEVQAETLHLTPDCLPRGSVVLMDNRRWLHARNEVMDPERHLRRVRWDARPFPAMTM
;
A
#
# COMPACT_ATOMS: atom_id res chain seq x y z
N MET A 1 23.59 28.04 -4.54
CA MET A 1 24.09 27.64 -3.21
C MET A 1 23.09 26.60 -2.69
N LYS A 2 23.47 25.32 -2.51
CA LYS A 2 22.51 24.31 -2.02
C LYS A 2 22.15 24.66 -0.58
N ILE A 3 20.90 25.03 -0.34
CA ILE A 3 20.39 25.21 1.02
C ILE A 3 20.52 23.85 1.74
N PRO A 4 21.07 23.80 2.97
CA PRO A 4 21.10 22.56 3.74
C PRO A 4 19.70 21.97 3.83
N ALA A 5 19.56 20.65 3.77
CA ALA A 5 18.26 20.01 3.96
C ALA A 5 17.69 20.45 5.32
N PRO A 6 16.46 20.99 5.37
CA PRO A 6 15.94 21.53 6.62
C PRO A 6 15.65 20.39 7.59
N GLN A 7 15.98 20.62 8.87
CA GLN A 7 15.70 19.68 9.96
C GLN A 7 14.22 19.72 10.39
N GLN A 8 13.47 20.71 9.93
CA GLN A 8 12.06 20.93 10.23
C GLN A 8 11.29 21.31 8.96
N LEU A 9 9.96 21.18 8.98
CA LEU A 9 9.07 21.69 7.94
C LEU A 9 9.21 23.22 7.83
N GLN A 10 9.27 23.71 6.60
CA GLN A 10 9.42 25.14 6.35
C GLN A 10 8.65 25.56 5.11
N GLN A 11 7.80 26.60 5.22
CA GLN A 11 7.15 27.14 4.04
C GLN A 11 8.14 27.97 3.21
N LEU A 12 8.09 27.80 1.89
CA LEU A 12 8.94 28.51 0.94
C LEU A 12 8.14 29.55 0.15
N HIS A 13 8.83 30.63 -0.19
CA HIS A 13 8.49 31.44 -1.35
C HIS A 13 9.42 31.03 -2.50
N VAL A 14 8.84 30.68 -3.65
CA VAL A 14 9.58 30.31 -4.86
C VAL A 14 9.24 31.32 -5.93
N SER A 15 10.26 32.04 -6.43
CA SER A 15 10.07 33.02 -7.50
C SER A 15 9.80 32.29 -8.81
N LEU A 16 8.75 32.74 -9.51
CA LEU A 16 8.42 32.27 -10.86
C LEU A 16 9.50 32.69 -11.88
N ASP A 17 10.19 33.80 -11.61
CA ASP A 17 11.27 34.32 -12.45
C ASP A 17 12.64 33.78 -11.99
N GLY A 18 13.03 32.64 -12.57
CA GLY A 18 14.37 32.05 -12.37
C GLY A 18 14.46 30.98 -11.28
N GLY A 19 13.35 30.61 -10.63
CA GLY A 19 13.28 29.43 -9.76
C GLY A 19 14.00 29.57 -8.41
N HIS A 20 14.49 30.76 -8.06
CA HIS A 20 15.08 31.03 -6.76
C HIS A 20 14.03 30.87 -5.66
N TYR A 21 14.39 30.18 -4.58
CA TYR A 21 13.52 29.97 -3.44
C TYR A 21 14.19 30.34 -2.12
N GLU A 22 13.40 30.88 -1.21
CA GLU A 22 13.82 31.23 0.14
C GLU A 22 12.72 30.90 1.15
N PRO A 23 13.08 30.61 2.41
CA PRO A 23 12.10 30.48 3.48
C PRO A 23 11.26 31.75 3.66
N VAL A 24 9.95 31.60 3.91
CA VAL A 24 9.08 32.75 4.23
C VAL A 24 9.49 33.47 5.53
N THR A 25 10.26 32.81 6.38
CA THR A 25 10.84 33.40 7.60
C THR A 25 11.81 34.52 7.26
N THR A 26 12.65 34.33 6.25
CA THR A 26 13.72 35.25 5.85
C THR A 26 13.38 36.12 4.66
N PHE A 27 12.34 35.75 3.90
CA PHE A 27 11.97 36.48 2.69
C PHE A 27 11.36 37.86 2.99
N ASP A 28 11.82 38.88 2.25
CA ASP A 28 11.36 40.26 2.38
C ASP A 28 9.96 40.43 1.74
N PRO A 29 8.91 40.73 2.51
CA PRO A 29 7.56 40.89 1.99
C PRO A 29 7.44 42.00 0.93
N ALA A 30 8.32 43.01 0.95
CA ALA A 30 8.32 44.09 -0.04
C ALA A 30 8.81 43.64 -1.42
N LYS A 31 9.51 42.49 -1.49
CA LYS A 31 9.97 41.86 -2.74
C LYS A 31 9.04 40.74 -3.21
N ALA A 32 7.94 40.50 -2.50
CA ALA A 32 7.05 39.40 -2.78
C ALA A 32 6.05 39.71 -3.88
N THR A 33 5.84 38.73 -4.76
CA THR A 33 4.82 38.75 -5.82
C THR A 33 3.56 37.98 -5.39
N TYR A 34 3.24 37.96 -4.08
CA TYR A 34 2.23 37.06 -3.51
C TYR A 34 0.85 37.10 -4.16
N LEU A 35 0.42 38.27 -4.65
CA LEU A 35 -0.83 38.41 -5.40
C LEU A 35 -0.74 37.73 -6.77
N GLN A 36 0.33 37.96 -7.52
CA GLN A 36 0.57 37.35 -8.83
C GLN A 36 0.71 35.83 -8.69
N ASP A 37 1.43 35.35 -7.68
CA ASP A 37 1.53 33.90 -7.44
C ASP A 37 0.16 33.29 -7.15
N GLN A 38 -0.68 34.00 -6.39
CA GLN A 38 -2.04 33.53 -6.10
C GLN A 38 -2.88 33.49 -7.37
N GLU A 39 -2.82 34.51 -8.21
CA GLU A 39 -3.55 34.56 -9.48
C GLU A 39 -3.11 33.43 -10.42
N ALA A 40 -1.80 33.21 -10.57
CA ALA A 40 -1.24 32.11 -11.36
C ALA A 40 -1.70 30.73 -10.86
N LEU A 41 -1.72 30.52 -9.54
CA LEU A 41 -2.25 29.27 -8.97
C LEU A 41 -3.73 29.08 -9.29
N GLN A 42 -4.54 30.12 -9.10
CA GLN A 42 -5.97 30.03 -9.35
C GLN A 42 -6.27 29.77 -10.82
N GLU A 43 -5.50 30.36 -11.75
CA GLU A 43 -5.60 30.07 -13.18
C GLU A 43 -5.30 28.59 -13.48
N ASN A 44 -4.19 28.06 -12.95
CA ASN A 44 -3.82 26.65 -13.17
C ASN A 44 -4.84 25.69 -12.54
N LEU A 45 -5.36 25.97 -11.34
CA LEU A 45 -6.40 25.15 -10.70
C LEU A 45 -7.69 25.09 -11.54
N LEU A 46 -8.07 26.20 -12.20
CA LEU A 46 -9.26 26.26 -13.06
C LEU A 46 -9.08 25.52 -14.40
N ARG A 47 -7.84 25.35 -14.88
CA ARG A 47 -7.57 24.48 -16.04
C ARG A 47 -7.76 23.01 -15.67
N LEU A 48 -7.37 22.64 -14.45
CA LEU A 48 -7.38 21.24 -13.99
C LEU A 48 -8.76 20.73 -13.58
N CYS A 49 -9.65 21.59 -13.07
CA CYS A 49 -11.00 21.22 -12.63
C CYS A 49 -11.99 22.36 -12.90
N SER A 50 -13.17 22.03 -13.42
CA SER A 50 -14.18 23.03 -13.75
C SER A 50 -14.64 23.81 -12.51
N VAL A 51 -15.12 25.04 -12.70
CA VAL A 51 -15.57 25.92 -11.60
C VAL A 51 -16.61 25.21 -10.72
N ASN A 52 -17.49 24.41 -11.33
CA ASN A 52 -18.55 23.68 -10.63
C ASN A 52 -18.04 22.46 -9.86
N GLY A 53 -16.89 21.89 -10.24
CA GLY A 53 -16.25 20.79 -9.51
C GLY A 53 -15.68 21.22 -8.14
N TRP A 54 -15.35 22.50 -7.95
CA TRP A 54 -14.82 23.03 -6.70
C TRP A 54 -15.92 23.36 -5.69
N HIS A 55 -16.30 22.40 -4.84
CA HIS A 55 -17.32 22.62 -3.81
C HIS A 55 -17.03 23.85 -2.94
N LYS A 56 -18.00 24.76 -2.82
CA LYS A 56 -17.91 26.04 -2.09
C LYS A 56 -16.65 26.87 -2.44
N SER A 57 -16.16 26.76 -3.68
CA SER A 57 -14.92 27.43 -4.11
C SER A 57 -13.70 27.09 -3.25
N SER A 58 -13.58 25.83 -2.81
CA SER A 58 -12.48 25.35 -1.96
C SER A 58 -11.08 25.66 -2.51
N ARG A 59 -10.92 25.84 -3.83
CA ARG A 59 -9.68 26.34 -4.48
C ARG A 59 -9.14 27.64 -3.89
N ALA A 60 -10.00 28.50 -3.34
CA ALA A 60 -9.59 29.79 -2.77
C ALA A 60 -8.76 29.63 -1.48
N ALA A 61 -8.83 28.45 -0.84
CA ALA A 61 -8.01 28.11 0.32
C ALA A 61 -6.62 27.60 -0.07
N CYS A 62 -6.35 27.30 -1.34
CA CYS A 62 -5.04 26.84 -1.78
C CYS A 62 -4.00 27.97 -1.69
N SER A 63 -2.81 27.64 -1.17
CA SER A 63 -1.66 28.52 -1.16
C SER A 63 -0.59 28.00 -2.13
N PRO A 64 -0.01 28.83 -3.01
CA PRO A 64 1.10 28.46 -3.90
C PRO A 64 2.45 28.48 -3.22
N ARG A 65 2.50 28.72 -1.91
CA ARG A 65 3.71 28.66 -1.11
C ARG A 65 3.83 27.26 -0.51
N PRO A 66 4.64 26.35 -1.10
CA PRO A 66 4.73 24.97 -0.66
C PRO A 66 5.44 24.87 0.70
N VAL A 67 5.18 23.77 1.40
CA VAL A 67 5.96 23.37 2.57
C VAL A 67 7.09 22.46 2.10
N LEU A 68 8.33 22.85 2.37
CA LEU A 68 9.52 22.06 2.09
C LEU A 68 9.58 20.89 3.07
N VAL A 69 9.77 19.69 2.51
CA VAL A 69 9.96 18.44 3.24
C VAL A 69 11.27 17.81 2.81
N SER A 70 11.96 17.13 3.73
CA SER A 70 13.18 16.37 3.41
C SER A 70 12.84 14.94 2.98
N SER A 71 13.80 14.26 2.36
CA SER A 71 13.71 12.81 2.10
C SER A 71 13.58 12.00 3.40
N GLU A 72 14.13 12.51 4.50
CA GLU A 72 13.99 11.93 5.84
C GLU A 72 12.54 11.95 6.32
N HIS A 73 11.84 13.09 6.15
CA HIS A 73 10.40 13.18 6.47
C HIS A 73 9.59 12.16 5.67
N GLN A 74 9.86 12.05 4.36
CA GLN A 74 9.19 11.07 3.51
C GLN A 74 9.47 9.62 3.92
N ARG A 75 10.71 9.31 4.33
CA ARG A 75 11.06 7.98 4.85
C ARG A 75 10.28 7.66 6.12
N ARG A 76 10.27 8.58 7.10
CA ARG A 76 9.54 8.40 8.37
C ARG A 76 8.04 8.24 8.17
N TRP A 77 7.42 9.03 7.29
CA TRP A 77 6.00 8.84 6.95
C TRP A 77 5.73 7.49 6.29
N ARG A 78 6.62 7.05 5.39
CA ARG A 78 6.50 5.74 4.73
C ARG A 78 6.60 4.60 5.72
N GLU A 79 7.60 4.61 6.60
CA GLU A 79 7.79 3.57 7.62
C GLU A 79 6.61 3.52 8.60
N LEU A 80 6.12 4.69 9.04
CA LEU A 80 4.94 4.79 9.89
C LEU A 80 3.68 4.24 9.21
N HIS A 81 3.46 4.61 7.95
CA HIS A 81 2.33 4.11 7.15
C HIS A 81 2.42 2.61 6.90
N GLU A 82 3.59 2.09 6.50
CA GLU A 82 3.78 0.66 6.25
C GLU A 82 3.49 -0.16 7.51
N ALA A 83 3.95 0.29 8.68
CA ALA A 83 3.62 -0.35 9.95
C ALA A 83 2.11 -0.28 10.26
N LEU A 84 1.47 0.87 10.02
CA LEU A 84 0.04 1.07 10.28
C LEU A 84 -0.83 0.15 9.40
N VAL A 85 -0.51 0.04 8.12
CA VAL A 85 -1.20 -0.85 7.18
C VAL A 85 -1.10 -2.30 7.63
N LEU A 86 0.10 -2.74 8.07
CA LEU A 86 0.29 -4.10 8.56
C LEU A 86 -0.55 -4.39 9.80
N ALA A 87 -0.50 -3.49 10.78
CA ALA A 87 -1.29 -3.62 12.01
C ALA A 87 -2.80 -3.67 11.72
N ILE A 88 -3.32 -2.70 10.97
CA ILE A 88 -4.76 -2.63 10.65
C ILE A 88 -5.20 -3.84 9.83
N THR A 89 -4.39 -4.27 8.85
CA THR A 89 -4.74 -5.43 8.03
C THR A 89 -4.92 -6.68 8.88
N ASP A 90 -3.95 -6.97 9.75
CA ASP A 90 -4.01 -8.15 10.61
C ASP A 90 -5.17 -8.08 11.60
N ILE A 91 -5.37 -6.92 12.27
CA ILE A 91 -6.47 -6.71 13.22
C ILE A 91 -7.83 -6.92 12.55
N VAL A 92 -8.05 -6.34 11.37
CA VAL A 92 -9.33 -6.46 10.66
C VAL A 92 -9.56 -7.89 10.15
N GLU A 93 -8.52 -8.57 9.63
CA GLU A 93 -8.66 -9.94 9.12
C GLU A 93 -8.97 -10.96 10.21
N ARG A 94 -8.57 -10.71 11.45
CA ARG A 94 -8.85 -11.61 12.58
C ARG A 94 -9.94 -11.08 13.52
N TRP A 95 -10.63 -10.01 13.14
CA TRP A 95 -11.58 -9.28 13.99
C TRP A 95 -12.58 -10.20 14.69
N LEU A 96 -13.13 -11.18 13.95
CA LEU A 96 -14.13 -12.13 14.44
C LEU A 96 -13.54 -13.50 14.83
N THR A 97 -12.31 -13.80 14.42
CA THR A 97 -11.71 -15.14 14.56
C THR A 97 -10.71 -15.24 15.71
N ASP A 98 -10.35 -14.13 16.35
CA ASP A 98 -9.41 -14.08 17.47
C ASP A 98 -10.15 -13.81 18.80
N PRO A 99 -10.63 -14.87 19.49
CA PRO A 99 -11.38 -14.71 20.74
C PRO A 99 -10.52 -14.21 21.91
N GLU A 100 -9.19 -14.34 21.84
CA GLU A 100 -8.29 -13.88 22.89
C GLU A 100 -8.11 -12.35 22.82
N ALA A 101 -8.06 -11.80 21.61
CA ALA A 101 -7.92 -10.36 21.40
C ALA A 101 -9.17 -9.55 21.78
N ARG A 102 -10.36 -10.19 21.76
CA ARG A 102 -11.64 -9.62 22.22
C ARG A 102 -11.96 -8.26 21.58
N PHE A 103 -11.77 -8.16 20.27
CA PHE A 103 -11.97 -6.90 19.55
C PHE A 103 -13.39 -6.35 19.62
N PRO A 104 -14.45 -7.16 19.39
CA PRO A 104 -15.82 -6.67 19.51
C PRO A 104 -16.13 -6.14 20.92
N GLU A 105 -15.54 -6.69 21.98
CA GLU A 105 -15.75 -6.21 23.35
C GLU A 105 -15.00 -4.90 23.65
N ARG A 106 -13.82 -4.70 23.06
CA ARG A 106 -13.00 -3.49 23.25
C ARG A 106 -13.47 -2.33 22.38
N MET A 107 -14.09 -2.63 21.25
CA MET A 107 -14.62 -1.66 20.30
C MET A 107 -16.00 -2.13 19.81
N PRO A 108 -17.03 -2.12 20.67
CA PRO A 108 -18.34 -2.60 20.29
C PRO A 108 -18.95 -1.73 19.20
N LEU A 109 -19.67 -2.41 18.32
CA LEU A 109 -20.48 -1.82 17.27
C LEU A 109 -21.96 -1.96 17.62
N GLU A 110 -22.81 -1.34 16.82
CA GLU A 110 -24.25 -1.61 16.91
C GLU A 110 -24.50 -3.07 16.47
N PRO A 111 -25.52 -3.76 17.02
CA PRO A 111 -25.80 -5.15 16.68
C PRO A 111 -25.92 -5.41 15.17
N GLU A 112 -26.59 -4.52 14.44
CA GLU A 112 -26.80 -4.64 13.00
C GLU A 112 -25.48 -4.51 12.20
N GLU A 113 -24.55 -3.70 12.68
CA GLU A 113 -23.22 -3.56 12.08
C GLU A 113 -22.36 -4.80 12.36
N GLU A 114 -22.42 -5.34 13.57
CA GLU A 114 -21.72 -6.58 13.93
C GLU A 114 -22.24 -7.78 13.11
N ASP A 115 -23.56 -7.87 12.93
CA ASP A 115 -24.19 -8.90 12.11
C ASP A 115 -23.83 -8.76 10.63
N LEU A 116 -23.70 -7.52 10.12
CA LEU A 116 -23.18 -7.27 8.78
C LEU A 116 -21.72 -7.73 8.66
N LEU A 117 -20.87 -7.43 9.65
CA LEU A 117 -19.47 -7.86 9.64
C LEU A 117 -19.34 -9.40 9.67
N ARG A 118 -20.14 -10.08 10.51
CA ARG A 118 -20.20 -11.55 10.53
C ARG A 118 -20.59 -12.11 9.15
N TRP A 119 -21.63 -11.53 8.55
CA TRP A 119 -22.05 -11.95 7.22
C TRP A 119 -20.98 -11.70 6.15
N ILE A 120 -20.27 -10.57 6.20
CA ILE A 120 -19.16 -10.25 5.28
C ILE A 120 -18.04 -11.28 5.41
N ASP A 121 -17.70 -11.70 6.63
CA ASP A 121 -16.65 -12.71 6.87
C ASP A 121 -17.00 -14.04 6.19
N GLU A 122 -18.26 -14.47 6.26
CA GLU A 122 -18.77 -15.67 5.57
C GLU A 122 -18.68 -15.57 4.03
N GLN A 123 -18.61 -14.34 3.47
CA GLN A 123 -18.48 -14.12 2.03
C GLN A 123 -17.05 -14.28 1.52
N VAL A 124 -16.04 -14.32 2.39
CA VAL A 124 -14.62 -14.39 2.02
C VAL A 124 -14.17 -15.86 1.89
N PRO A 125 -13.40 -16.25 0.85
CA PRO A 125 -12.93 -15.46 -0.29
C PRO A 125 -13.88 -15.52 -1.52
N HIS A 126 -15.03 -16.18 -1.41
CA HIS A 126 -15.84 -16.61 -2.55
C HIS A 126 -16.53 -15.43 -3.26
N ASN A 127 -17.25 -14.61 -2.50
CA ASN A 127 -17.96 -13.45 -3.01
C ASN A 127 -17.18 -12.15 -2.75
N LEU A 128 -16.33 -12.12 -1.73
CA LEU A 128 -15.43 -11.00 -1.45
C LEU A 128 -13.99 -11.49 -1.36
N PRO A 129 -13.01 -10.75 -1.90
CA PRO A 129 -11.61 -11.08 -1.68
C PRO A 129 -11.21 -10.90 -0.21
N GLN A 130 -10.02 -11.40 0.16
CA GLN A 130 -9.48 -11.15 1.49
C GLN A 130 -9.30 -9.65 1.71
N TYR A 131 -9.44 -9.20 2.96
CA TYR A 131 -9.37 -7.78 3.30
C TYR A 131 -8.08 -7.12 2.79
N ARG A 132 -6.93 -7.80 2.94
CA ARG A 132 -5.64 -7.33 2.42
C ARG A 132 -5.59 -7.04 0.91
N ASP A 133 -6.55 -7.54 0.15
CA ASP A 133 -6.63 -7.36 -1.31
C ASP A 133 -7.68 -6.30 -1.71
N CYS A 134 -8.53 -5.84 -0.80
CA CYS A 134 -9.66 -4.97 -1.11
C CYS A 134 -9.95 -3.86 -0.10
N ARG A 135 -8.95 -3.45 0.69
CA ARG A 135 -9.11 -2.47 1.79
C ARG A 135 -9.85 -1.18 1.40
N GLY A 136 -9.80 -0.78 0.13
CA GLY A 136 -10.34 0.47 -0.34
C GLY A 136 -9.35 1.62 -0.12
N SER A 137 -9.84 2.75 0.31
CA SER A 137 -9.07 3.99 0.48
C SER A 137 -9.25 4.58 1.86
N TRP A 138 -8.16 5.09 2.43
CA TRP A 138 -8.21 5.87 3.66
C TRP A 138 -7.15 6.97 3.68
N ARG A 139 -7.38 7.93 4.57
CA ARG A 139 -6.57 9.12 4.72
C ARG A 139 -6.24 9.36 6.21
N PRO A 140 -5.06 8.96 6.68
CA PRO A 140 -4.59 9.28 8.02
C PRO A 140 -4.18 10.75 8.10
N ASP A 141 -4.67 11.44 9.13
CA ASP A 141 -4.33 12.83 9.42
C ASP A 141 -3.38 12.87 10.62
N PHE A 142 -2.26 13.58 10.48
CA PHE A 142 -1.21 13.65 11.49
C PHE A 142 -0.91 15.08 11.94
N LEU A 143 -0.54 15.18 13.21
CA LEU A 143 -0.10 16.40 13.88
C LEU A 143 1.42 16.33 14.08
N VAL A 144 2.08 17.49 14.21
CA VAL A 144 3.54 17.55 14.38
C VAL A 144 3.87 18.13 15.75
N GLU A 145 4.57 17.37 16.59
CA GLU A 145 5.07 17.84 17.89
C GLU A 145 6.59 17.77 17.96
N GLU A 146 7.15 18.39 18.99
CA GLU A 146 8.58 18.33 19.29
C GLU A 146 8.89 17.12 20.18
N GLU A 147 9.91 16.34 19.82
CA GLU A 147 10.43 15.24 20.62
C GLU A 147 11.95 15.44 20.84
N ASN A 148 12.42 15.18 22.05
CA ASN A 148 13.86 15.19 22.33
C ASN A 148 14.51 13.97 21.68
N SER A 149 15.54 14.20 20.87
CA SER A 149 16.32 13.12 20.26
C SER A 149 16.94 12.20 21.32
N GLU A 150 16.87 10.88 21.13
CA GLU A 150 17.50 9.90 22.02
C GLU A 150 19.03 10.01 22.07
N ASP A 151 19.65 10.58 21.03
CA ASP A 151 21.10 10.75 20.89
C ASP A 151 21.62 12.12 21.38
N GLY A 152 20.74 12.96 21.93
CA GLY A 152 21.08 14.30 22.41
C GLY A 152 21.40 15.34 21.32
N SER A 153 21.09 15.05 20.05
CA SER A 153 21.27 15.96 18.91
C SER A 153 20.30 17.16 18.87
N GLY A 154 19.29 17.18 19.74
CA GLY A 154 18.36 18.30 19.92
C GLY A 154 16.89 17.92 19.69
N PRO A 155 15.97 18.91 19.68
CA PRO A 155 14.57 18.67 19.37
C PRO A 155 14.37 18.29 17.90
N VAL A 156 13.62 17.21 17.66
CA VAL A 156 13.27 16.69 16.33
C VAL A 156 11.75 16.65 16.19
N GLU A 157 11.24 16.89 14.98
CA GLU A 157 9.80 16.74 14.70
C GLU A 157 9.36 15.30 14.90
N ASN A 158 8.22 15.08 15.53
CA ASN A 158 7.56 13.79 15.57
C ASN A 158 6.14 13.87 15.01
N PHE A 159 5.79 12.89 14.18
CA PHE A 159 4.53 12.85 13.44
C PHE A 159 3.55 11.92 14.13
N ARG A 160 2.40 12.46 14.54
CA ARG A 160 1.39 11.78 15.34
C ARG A 160 0.07 11.64 14.58
N ILE A 161 -0.24 10.44 14.11
CA ILE A 161 -1.52 10.12 13.47
C ILE A 161 -2.63 10.24 14.51
N SER A 162 -3.47 11.25 14.35
CA SER A 162 -4.48 11.63 15.34
C SER A 162 -5.86 11.03 15.02
N GLU A 163 -6.12 10.75 13.74
CA GLU A 163 -7.31 10.05 13.24
C GLU A 163 -7.09 9.43 11.85
N ILE A 164 -7.98 8.53 11.45
CA ILE A 164 -8.03 7.94 10.11
C ILE A 164 -9.39 8.22 9.46
N ASN A 165 -9.37 8.90 8.32
CA ASN A 165 -10.55 9.20 7.54
C ASN A 165 -10.73 8.14 6.44
N ALA A 166 -11.70 7.25 6.59
CA ALA A 166 -11.90 6.12 5.66
C ALA A 166 -13.34 5.96 5.15
N ARG A 167 -14.28 6.79 5.65
CA ARG A 167 -15.71 6.72 5.25
C ARG A 167 -15.95 7.20 3.82
N PHE A 168 -15.27 8.27 3.41
CA PHE A 168 -15.48 8.92 2.11
C PHE A 168 -14.26 8.71 1.22
N SER A 169 -14.40 7.83 0.21
CA SER A 169 -13.27 7.24 -0.51
C SER A 169 -12.40 8.23 -1.28
N PHE A 170 -12.95 9.37 -1.65
CA PHE A 170 -12.26 10.37 -2.47
C PHE A 170 -11.74 11.56 -1.67
N ASN A 171 -12.04 11.64 -0.37
CA ASN A 171 -11.84 12.85 0.42
C ASN A 171 -10.37 13.28 0.48
N GLY A 172 -10.05 14.45 -0.09
CA GLY A 172 -8.69 15.03 -0.13
C GLY A 172 -7.80 14.56 -1.29
N PHE A 173 -8.17 13.50 -2.02
CA PHE A 173 -7.33 12.94 -3.08
C PHE A 173 -7.25 13.83 -4.33
N MET A 174 -8.39 14.28 -4.86
CA MET A 174 -8.45 15.13 -6.04
C MET A 174 -7.96 16.54 -5.72
N PHE A 175 -8.25 17.05 -4.52
CA PHE A 175 -7.74 18.33 -4.06
C PHE A 175 -6.21 18.34 -4.02
N ALA A 176 -5.59 17.31 -3.44
CA ALA A 176 -4.13 17.15 -3.41
C ALA A 176 -3.54 17.00 -4.82
N THR A 177 -4.19 16.20 -5.68
CA THR A 177 -3.77 15.99 -7.07
C THR A 177 -3.77 17.31 -7.86
N CYS A 178 -4.89 18.04 -7.87
CA CYS A 178 -5.00 19.30 -8.58
C CYS A 178 -4.07 20.36 -7.98
N GLY A 179 -3.94 20.42 -6.66
CA GLY A 179 -3.03 21.37 -5.99
C GLY A 179 -1.57 21.15 -6.37
N GLN A 180 -1.10 19.91 -6.33
CA GLN A 180 0.27 19.56 -6.69
C GLN A 180 0.55 19.76 -8.19
N GLN A 181 -0.39 19.39 -9.06
CA GLN A 181 -0.26 19.63 -10.50
C GLN A 181 -0.26 21.13 -10.82
N ALA A 182 -1.11 21.93 -10.16
CA ALA A 182 -1.12 23.38 -10.39
C ALA A 182 0.21 24.04 -9.98
N ILE A 183 0.81 23.60 -8.86
CA ILE A 183 2.13 24.04 -8.41
C ILE A 183 3.22 23.65 -9.42
N HIS A 184 3.14 22.45 -9.98
CA HIS A 184 4.04 21.99 -11.05
C HIS A 184 3.88 22.88 -12.29
N ASP A 185 2.66 23.14 -12.74
CA ASP A 185 2.37 23.96 -13.92
C ASP A 185 2.74 25.44 -13.74
N MET A 186 2.94 25.90 -12.49
CA MET A 186 3.51 27.22 -12.20
C MET A 186 5.04 27.26 -12.36
N GLY A 187 5.70 26.11 -12.49
CA GLY A 187 7.17 26.03 -12.56
C GLY A 187 7.88 26.08 -11.21
N ILE A 188 7.17 25.81 -10.10
CA ILE A 188 7.74 25.87 -8.73
C ILE A 188 8.85 24.82 -8.53
N CYS A 189 8.73 23.65 -9.15
CA CYS A 189 9.73 22.57 -9.10
C CYS A 189 10.66 22.54 -10.33
N ASP A 190 10.65 23.58 -11.16
CA ASP A 190 11.40 23.64 -12.42
C ASP A 190 12.69 24.45 -12.30
N ASN A 191 13.26 24.88 -13.44
CA ASN A 191 14.39 25.82 -13.53
C ASN A 191 15.69 25.34 -12.87
N GLY A 192 15.86 24.03 -12.64
CA GLY A 192 17.07 23.48 -12.05
C GLY A 192 17.28 23.86 -10.58
N ASN A 193 16.23 24.29 -9.88
CA ASN A 193 16.30 24.66 -8.46
C ASN A 193 16.47 23.45 -7.52
N GLY A 194 16.25 22.23 -8.02
CA GLY A 194 16.43 20.98 -7.28
C GLY A 194 15.26 20.61 -6.37
N LEU A 195 14.17 21.36 -6.38
CA LEU A 195 12.93 21.00 -5.71
C LEU A 195 12.19 19.93 -6.53
N VAL A 196 11.52 19.02 -5.84
CA VAL A 196 10.64 18.02 -6.45
C VAL A 196 9.31 18.01 -5.70
N GLY A 197 8.22 17.70 -6.41
CA GLY A 197 6.91 17.54 -5.77
C GLY A 197 6.98 16.45 -4.69
N ALA A 198 6.47 16.73 -3.50
CA ALA A 198 6.38 15.74 -2.43
C ALA A 198 5.34 14.65 -2.73
N THR A 199 4.42 14.96 -3.65
CA THR A 199 3.36 14.08 -4.14
C THR A 199 3.47 13.95 -5.65
N ASP A 200 3.17 12.76 -6.18
CA ASP A 200 3.01 12.52 -7.61
C ASP A 200 1.51 12.46 -7.96
N PRO A 201 0.96 13.46 -8.69
CA PRO A 201 -0.44 13.49 -9.09
C PRO A 201 -0.86 12.25 -9.89
N ALA A 202 0.01 11.76 -10.78
CA ALA A 202 -0.30 10.60 -11.62
C ALA A 202 -0.41 9.32 -10.78
N LYS A 203 0.42 9.19 -9.74
CA LYS A 203 0.33 8.08 -8.79
C LYS A 203 -1.00 8.08 -8.02
N ILE A 204 -1.47 9.25 -7.57
CA ILE A 204 -2.77 9.37 -6.89
C ILE A 204 -3.91 8.96 -7.83
N LEU A 205 -3.96 9.53 -9.04
CA LEU A 205 -5.00 9.22 -10.02
C LEU A 205 -5.01 7.73 -10.39
N LYS A 206 -3.83 7.14 -10.66
CA LYS A 206 -3.69 5.70 -10.92
C LYS A 206 -4.17 4.86 -9.74
N GLY A 207 -3.94 5.32 -8.51
CA GLY A 207 -4.49 4.70 -7.31
C GLY A 207 -6.03 4.74 -7.30
N LEU A 208 -6.63 5.92 -7.49
CA LEU A 208 -8.10 6.07 -7.49
C LEU A 208 -8.77 5.21 -8.56
N LEU A 209 -8.21 5.18 -9.76
CA LEU A 209 -8.70 4.35 -10.86
C LEU A 209 -8.57 2.85 -10.61
N ARG A 210 -7.78 2.41 -9.62
CA ARG A 210 -7.69 1.00 -9.20
C ARG A 210 -8.76 0.61 -8.18
N LEU A 211 -9.52 1.55 -7.63
CA LEU A 211 -10.64 1.22 -6.74
C LEU A 211 -11.75 0.51 -7.52
N PHE A 212 -12.03 0.96 -8.75
CA PHE A 212 -13.15 0.48 -9.54
C PHE A 212 -12.69 0.01 -10.93
N GLN A 213 -13.58 -0.64 -11.67
CA GLN A 213 -13.32 -1.15 -13.02
C GLN A 213 -13.84 -0.14 -14.05
N PRO A 214 -12.96 0.49 -14.86
CA PRO A 214 -13.38 1.51 -15.84
C PRO A 214 -14.34 1.01 -16.92
N GLY A 215 -14.33 -0.30 -17.22
CA GLY A 215 -15.21 -0.91 -18.22
C GLY A 215 -16.64 -1.20 -17.75
N LEU A 216 -16.97 -0.92 -16.49
CA LEU A 216 -18.30 -1.11 -15.92
C LEU A 216 -18.93 0.23 -15.54
N PRO A 217 -20.28 0.35 -15.56
CA PRO A 217 -20.97 1.53 -15.04
C PRO A 217 -20.54 1.86 -13.60
N LEU A 218 -20.17 3.11 -13.36
CA LEU A 218 -19.74 3.59 -12.04
C LEU A 218 -20.90 4.30 -11.34
N HIS A 219 -21.37 3.72 -10.23
CA HIS A 219 -22.41 4.30 -9.39
C HIS A 219 -21.81 4.92 -8.13
N LEU A 220 -22.31 6.09 -7.74
CA LEU A 220 -21.93 6.82 -6.54
C LEU A 220 -23.17 6.99 -5.66
N LEU A 221 -23.28 6.18 -4.62
CA LEU A 221 -24.36 6.24 -3.65
C LEU A 221 -24.10 7.37 -2.67
N LYS A 222 -24.87 8.44 -2.82
CA LYS A 222 -24.64 9.72 -2.17
C LYS A 222 -25.86 10.12 -1.36
N GLY A 223 -25.59 10.70 -0.19
CA GLY A 223 -26.60 11.23 0.72
C GLY A 223 -26.29 12.66 1.12
N ASP A 224 -26.42 12.95 2.41
CA ASP A 224 -26.36 14.30 2.97
C ASP A 224 -24.96 14.94 2.96
N GLU A 225 -23.87 14.16 2.93
CA GLU A 225 -22.53 14.73 2.87
C GLU A 225 -22.32 15.44 1.54
N ALA A 226 -22.04 16.74 1.55
CA ALA A 226 -21.95 17.53 0.32
C ALA A 226 -20.85 17.01 -0.65
N GLY A 227 -19.72 16.54 -0.09
CA GLY A 227 -18.57 16.04 -0.85
C GLY A 227 -17.77 17.18 -1.49
N VAL A 228 -16.46 17.20 -1.29
CA VAL A 228 -15.57 18.15 -2.00
C VAL A 228 -15.00 17.48 -3.23
N ASP A 229 -14.20 16.44 -3.03
CA ASP A 229 -13.46 15.75 -4.09
C ASP A 229 -14.33 14.90 -5.01
N ILE A 230 -15.51 14.44 -4.58
CA ILE A 230 -16.36 13.57 -5.40
C ILE A 230 -16.74 14.26 -6.72
N HIS A 231 -17.05 15.56 -6.68
CA HIS A 231 -17.45 16.34 -7.85
C HIS A 231 -16.24 16.63 -8.75
N MET A 232 -15.06 16.84 -8.14
CA MET A 232 -13.81 16.97 -8.87
C MET A 232 -13.43 15.68 -9.59
N LEU A 233 -13.66 14.52 -8.96
CA LEU A 233 -13.43 13.21 -9.57
C LEU A 233 -14.38 13.00 -10.75
N VAL A 234 -15.68 13.28 -10.57
CA VAL A 234 -16.68 13.15 -11.65
C VAL A 234 -16.28 14.02 -12.85
N ASP A 235 -15.92 15.27 -12.61
CA ASP A 235 -15.46 16.22 -13.63
C ASP A 235 -14.17 15.75 -14.33
N PHE A 236 -13.27 15.06 -13.62
CA PHE A 236 -12.07 14.46 -14.20
C PHE A 236 -12.41 13.23 -15.07
N LEU A 237 -13.23 12.31 -14.56
CA LEU A 237 -13.60 11.08 -15.26
C LEU A 237 -14.34 11.38 -16.57
N ASP A 238 -15.24 12.36 -16.54
CA ASP A 238 -16.03 12.75 -17.71
C ASP A 238 -15.14 13.41 -18.78
N ARG A 239 -14.36 14.43 -18.40
CA ARG A 239 -13.56 15.22 -19.35
C ARG A 239 -12.38 14.46 -19.94
N TYR A 240 -11.73 13.58 -19.16
CA TYR A 240 -10.47 12.96 -19.56
C TYR A 240 -10.58 11.47 -19.90
N LEU A 241 -11.57 10.77 -19.35
CA LEU A 241 -11.74 9.33 -19.57
C LEU A 241 -13.05 8.97 -20.29
N GLY A 242 -13.94 9.94 -20.52
CA GLY A 242 -15.27 9.70 -21.12
C GLY A 242 -16.14 8.78 -20.25
N ILE A 243 -15.85 8.69 -18.95
CA ILE A 243 -16.63 7.94 -17.98
C ILE A 243 -17.55 8.93 -17.28
N THR A 244 -18.86 8.73 -17.37
CA THR A 244 -19.85 9.57 -16.69
C THR A 244 -20.44 8.80 -15.50
N PRO A 245 -19.98 9.07 -14.25
CA PRO A 245 -20.50 8.38 -13.07
C PRO A 245 -21.96 8.76 -12.78
N ARG A 246 -22.71 7.83 -12.20
CA ARG A 246 -24.13 7.99 -11.86
C ARG A 246 -24.30 8.24 -10.37
N PHE A 247 -24.78 9.42 -10.01
CA PHE A 247 -25.21 9.69 -8.63
C PHE A 247 -26.56 9.01 -8.36
N ILE A 248 -26.62 8.21 -7.31
CA ILE A 248 -27.83 7.52 -6.86
C ILE A 248 -28.09 7.84 -5.39
N MET A 249 -29.36 7.94 -5.01
CA MET A 249 -29.80 8.12 -3.63
C MET A 249 -30.18 6.77 -3.00
N PRO A 250 -30.14 6.63 -1.66
CA PRO A 250 -30.66 5.44 -0.98
C PRO A 250 -32.07 5.02 -1.43
N ALA A 251 -32.96 5.99 -1.67
CA ALA A 251 -34.33 5.74 -2.12
C ALA A 251 -34.43 5.19 -3.56
N ASP A 252 -33.39 5.35 -4.36
CA ASP A 252 -33.35 4.86 -5.75
C ASP A 252 -32.97 3.36 -5.80
N LEU A 253 -32.55 2.75 -4.70
CA LEU A 253 -32.07 1.37 -4.69
C LEU A 253 -33.22 0.35 -4.76
N ARG A 254 -32.98 -0.74 -5.48
CA ARG A 254 -33.87 -1.91 -5.59
C ARG A 254 -33.06 -3.20 -5.50
N LEU A 255 -33.67 -4.25 -4.95
CA LEU A 255 -33.13 -5.61 -4.98
C LEU A 255 -34.06 -6.49 -5.80
N LEU A 256 -33.49 -7.19 -6.79
CA LEU A 256 -34.20 -8.21 -7.55
C LEU A 256 -33.61 -9.57 -7.19
N HIS A 257 -34.48 -10.50 -6.78
CA HIS A 257 -34.03 -11.84 -6.44
C HIS A 257 -33.58 -12.59 -7.69
N GLU A 258 -32.34 -13.08 -7.68
CA GLU A 258 -31.78 -13.88 -8.76
C GLU A 258 -30.82 -14.92 -8.17
N PRO A 259 -31.23 -16.19 -8.04
CA PRO A 259 -30.46 -17.22 -7.33
C PRO A 259 -29.04 -17.46 -7.87
N GLN A 260 -28.81 -17.14 -9.15
CA GLN A 260 -27.50 -17.29 -9.80
C GLN A 260 -26.60 -16.06 -9.64
N ALA A 261 -27.16 -14.93 -9.18
CA ALA A 261 -26.40 -13.70 -8.97
C ALA A 261 -25.49 -13.80 -7.74
N LYS A 262 -24.46 -12.96 -7.74
CA LYS A 262 -23.59 -12.75 -6.60
C LYS A 262 -24.42 -12.33 -5.38
N GLY A 263 -24.41 -13.16 -4.33
CA GLY A 263 -25.21 -12.94 -3.12
C GLY A 263 -26.72 -13.21 -3.28
N GLY A 264 -27.17 -13.85 -4.37
CA GLY A 264 -28.57 -14.22 -4.60
C GLY A 264 -29.49 -13.08 -5.06
N TYR A 265 -28.93 -11.90 -5.31
CA TYR A 265 -29.68 -10.72 -5.76
C TYR A 265 -28.90 -9.91 -6.80
N LYS A 266 -29.64 -9.27 -7.70
CA LYS A 266 -29.16 -8.09 -8.42
C LYS A 266 -29.42 -6.85 -7.59
N LEU A 267 -28.38 -6.05 -7.39
CA LEU A 267 -28.51 -4.70 -6.84
C LEU A 267 -28.78 -3.76 -8.01
N CYS A 268 -29.86 -2.99 -7.96
CA CYS A 268 -30.25 -2.09 -9.04
C CYS A 268 -30.54 -0.68 -8.53
N CYS A 269 -30.53 0.30 -9.42
CA CYS A 269 -31.06 1.65 -9.17
C CYS A 269 -32.18 2.00 -10.14
N VAL A 270 -33.06 2.91 -9.72
CA VAL A 270 -34.07 3.52 -10.60
C VAL A 270 -33.42 4.51 -11.56
N VAL A 271 -33.68 4.32 -12.85
CA VAL A 271 -33.21 5.19 -13.93
C VAL A 271 -34.17 6.36 -14.13
N LYS A 272 -33.71 7.57 -13.82
CA LYS A 272 -34.52 8.81 -13.95
C LYS A 272 -34.58 9.33 -15.39
N ASN A 273 -33.59 9.01 -16.22
CA ASN A 273 -33.53 9.40 -17.63
C ASN A 273 -33.17 8.18 -18.50
N PRO A 274 -34.17 7.44 -19.01
CA PRO A 274 -33.94 6.23 -19.79
C PRO A 274 -33.19 6.48 -21.11
N ASP A 275 -33.35 7.67 -21.70
CA ASP A 275 -32.78 8.03 -23.00
C ASP A 275 -31.25 8.14 -22.97
N SER A 276 -30.65 8.28 -21.78
CA SER A 276 -29.20 8.33 -21.60
C SER A 276 -28.55 6.97 -21.36
N CYS A 277 -29.31 5.88 -21.42
CA CYS A 277 -28.83 4.52 -21.16
C CYS A 277 -28.95 3.66 -22.43
N ASP A 278 -28.12 2.64 -22.55
CA ASP A 278 -28.30 1.62 -23.59
C ASP A 278 -29.59 0.83 -23.28
N PRO A 279 -30.61 0.84 -24.14
CA PRO A 279 -31.87 0.12 -23.91
C PRO A 279 -31.67 -1.37 -23.63
N ALA A 280 -30.60 -1.99 -24.14
CA ALA A 280 -30.29 -3.40 -23.91
C ALA A 280 -29.86 -3.71 -22.47
N THR A 281 -29.49 -2.68 -21.69
CA THR A 281 -29.01 -2.80 -20.30
C THR A 281 -30.11 -2.52 -19.26
N LEU A 282 -31.27 -2.02 -19.70
CA LEU A 282 -32.37 -1.64 -18.83
C LEU A 282 -33.23 -2.84 -18.42
N ILE A 283 -33.65 -2.84 -17.15
CA ILE A 283 -34.52 -3.86 -16.57
C ILE A 283 -35.86 -3.21 -16.23
N TYR A 284 -36.96 -3.73 -16.77
CA TYR A 284 -38.30 -3.25 -16.47
C TYR A 284 -38.93 -4.12 -15.38
N HIS A 285 -39.21 -3.55 -14.21
CA HIS A 285 -39.73 -4.30 -13.06
C HIS A 285 -40.65 -3.43 -12.22
N ASP A 286 -41.86 -3.93 -11.92
CA ASP A 286 -42.88 -3.24 -11.09
C ASP A 286 -43.16 -1.78 -11.48
N GLY A 287 -43.08 -1.47 -12.77
CA GLY A 287 -43.30 -0.11 -13.30
C GLY A 287 -42.08 0.80 -13.20
N ASP A 288 -41.02 0.38 -12.51
CA ASP A 288 -39.72 1.06 -12.51
C ASP A 288 -38.88 0.61 -13.72
N ILE A 289 -38.07 1.54 -14.23
CA ILE A 289 -36.99 1.26 -15.17
C ILE A 289 -35.70 1.24 -14.36
N LEU A 290 -35.01 0.11 -14.36
CA LEU A 290 -33.89 -0.16 -13.49
C LEU A 290 -32.60 -0.38 -14.29
N GLU A 291 -31.47 -0.08 -13.65
CA GLU A 291 -30.13 -0.40 -14.12
C GLU A 291 -29.40 -1.21 -13.04
N GLU A 292 -28.63 -2.21 -13.45
CA GLU A 292 -27.84 -3.02 -12.52
C GLU A 292 -26.61 -2.26 -12.01
N ILE A 293 -26.42 -2.28 -10.70
CA ILE A 293 -25.24 -1.75 -10.02
C ILE A 293 -24.23 -2.89 -9.90
N HIS A 294 -23.15 -2.79 -10.67
CA HIS A 294 -22.04 -3.75 -10.60
C HIS A 294 -20.95 -3.33 -9.60
N GLN A 295 -20.80 -2.02 -9.38
CA GLN A 295 -19.83 -1.43 -8.47
C GLN A 295 -20.35 -0.10 -7.94
N VAL A 296 -20.05 0.22 -6.68
CA VAL A 296 -20.57 1.42 -6.03
C VAL A 296 -19.55 2.09 -5.11
N GLY A 297 -19.48 3.42 -5.18
CA GLY A 297 -18.78 4.26 -4.20
C GLY A 297 -19.75 4.84 -3.20
N LEU A 298 -19.36 4.91 -1.92
CA LEU A 298 -20.23 5.42 -0.85
C LEU A 298 -19.82 6.82 -0.42
N GLU A 299 -20.80 7.71 -0.35
CA GLU A 299 -20.70 9.02 0.28
C GLU A 299 -21.91 9.26 1.19
N LEU A 300 -21.99 8.41 2.22
CA LEU A 300 -23.06 8.36 3.21
C LEU A 300 -22.50 8.56 4.62
N HIS A 301 -23.22 9.28 5.47
CA HIS A 301 -22.98 9.30 6.91
C HIS A 301 -23.37 7.97 7.56
N GLN A 302 -22.81 7.69 8.75
CA GLN A 302 -23.08 6.45 9.48
C GLN A 302 -24.58 6.21 9.72
N ARG A 303 -25.34 7.27 10.04
CA ARG A 303 -26.80 7.19 10.22
C ARG A 303 -27.55 6.80 8.95
N GLU A 304 -27.02 7.16 7.78
CA GLU A 304 -27.64 6.86 6.49
C GLU A 304 -27.34 5.41 6.10
N ILE A 305 -26.13 4.92 6.38
CA ILE A 305 -25.78 3.50 6.25
C ILE A 305 -26.70 2.66 7.15
N ARG A 306 -26.86 3.06 8.42
CA ARG A 306 -27.74 2.37 9.37
C ARG A 306 -29.22 2.35 8.96
N ALA A 307 -29.67 3.36 8.23
CA ALA A 307 -31.07 3.44 7.79
C ALA A 307 -31.40 2.51 6.62
N LEU A 308 -30.39 1.88 6.00
CA LEU A 308 -30.60 0.90 4.93
C LEU A 308 -31.01 -0.46 5.50
N GLU A 309 -31.91 -1.14 4.81
CA GLU A 309 -32.33 -2.50 5.16
C GLU A 309 -31.14 -3.48 5.18
N PRO A 310 -31.12 -4.48 6.09
CA PRO A 310 -29.98 -5.38 6.24
C PRO A 310 -29.54 -6.07 4.94
N GLU A 311 -30.49 -6.56 4.15
CA GLU A 311 -30.17 -7.22 2.88
C GLU A 311 -29.64 -6.23 1.84
N MET A 312 -30.10 -4.98 1.84
CA MET A 312 -29.55 -3.93 0.97
C MET A 312 -28.07 -3.68 1.30
N LEU A 313 -27.72 -3.57 2.59
CA LEU A 313 -26.35 -3.39 3.03
C LEU A 313 -25.44 -4.55 2.65
N ARG A 314 -25.92 -5.78 2.74
CA ARG A 314 -25.20 -6.97 2.28
C ARG A 314 -24.88 -6.88 0.79
N GLN A 315 -25.88 -6.55 -0.03
CA GLN A 315 -25.70 -6.46 -1.48
C GLN A 315 -24.82 -5.27 -1.90
N ILE A 316 -24.88 -4.14 -1.19
CA ILE A 316 -23.94 -3.02 -1.35
C ILE A 316 -22.52 -3.45 -0.98
N SER A 317 -22.35 -4.15 0.14
CA SER A 317 -21.03 -4.58 0.64
C SER A 317 -20.30 -5.50 -0.36
N LEU A 318 -21.03 -6.29 -1.15
CA LEU A 318 -20.47 -7.12 -2.22
C LEU A 318 -19.93 -6.35 -3.43
N ARG A 319 -20.34 -5.09 -3.60
CA ARG A 319 -20.09 -4.26 -4.79
C ARG A 319 -19.36 -2.95 -4.45
N CYS A 320 -19.25 -2.62 -3.17
CA CYS A 320 -18.57 -1.42 -2.71
C CYS A 320 -17.06 -1.58 -2.90
N PHE A 321 -16.43 -0.64 -3.61
CA PHE A 321 -14.97 -0.66 -3.79
C PHE A 321 -14.20 -0.10 -2.59
N ASN A 322 -14.89 0.51 -1.63
CA ASN A 322 -14.31 0.87 -0.34
C ASN A 322 -14.86 -0.08 0.72
N ASP A 323 -14.03 -1.01 1.19
CA ASP A 323 -14.49 -2.13 2.00
C ASP A 323 -15.32 -1.68 3.21
N MET A 324 -16.44 -2.36 3.47
CA MET A 324 -17.30 -2.02 4.59
C MET A 324 -16.58 -2.22 5.94
N ARG A 325 -15.63 -3.15 6.04
CA ARG A 325 -14.77 -3.31 7.23
C ARG A 325 -13.89 -2.07 7.44
N THR A 326 -13.39 -1.47 6.36
CA THR A 326 -12.65 -0.20 6.43
C THR A 326 -13.54 0.95 6.91
N ILE A 327 -14.76 1.05 6.39
CA ILE A 327 -15.72 2.11 6.76
C ILE A 327 -16.16 1.98 8.23
N LEU A 328 -16.46 0.76 8.69
CA LEU A 328 -17.03 0.52 10.03
C LEU A 328 -15.98 0.42 11.15
N LEU A 329 -14.80 -0.13 10.83
CA LEU A 329 -13.74 -0.39 11.82
C LEU A 329 -12.62 0.65 11.73
N VAL A 330 -12.03 0.85 10.55
CA VAL A 330 -10.80 1.64 10.41
C VAL A 330 -11.04 3.14 10.56
N HIS A 331 -12.20 3.62 10.13
CA HIS A 331 -12.62 5.00 10.37
C HIS A 331 -12.89 5.31 11.85
N ASP A 332 -13.14 4.29 12.68
CA ASP A 332 -13.43 4.49 14.10
C ASP A 332 -12.18 4.95 14.85
N LYS A 333 -12.28 6.05 15.59
CA LYS A 333 -11.14 6.62 16.34
C LYS A 333 -10.59 5.63 17.38
N ARG A 334 -11.40 4.68 17.84
CA ARG A 334 -10.97 3.58 18.73
C ARG A 334 -9.93 2.66 18.08
N MET A 335 -9.92 2.54 16.74
CA MET A 335 -8.96 1.69 16.02
C MET A 335 -7.50 2.04 16.36
N LEU A 336 -7.17 3.33 16.50
CA LEU A 336 -5.82 3.74 16.88
C LEU A 336 -5.43 3.27 18.29
N GLY A 337 -6.38 3.24 19.23
CA GLY A 337 -6.17 2.68 20.57
C GLY A 337 -6.02 1.15 20.54
N ILE A 338 -6.81 0.47 19.71
CA ILE A 338 -6.67 -0.98 19.48
C ILE A 338 -5.29 -1.31 18.92
N VAL A 339 -4.82 -0.60 17.89
CA VAL A 339 -3.48 -0.79 17.31
C VAL A 339 -2.40 -0.66 18.38
N ARG A 340 -2.49 0.35 19.25
CA ARG A 340 -1.52 0.55 20.34
C ARG A 340 -1.52 -0.60 21.35
N GLN A 341 -2.69 -1.05 21.77
CA GLN A 341 -2.83 -2.18 22.70
C GLN A 341 -2.36 -3.51 22.09
N GLU A 342 -2.40 -3.65 20.76
CA GLU A 342 -1.99 -4.88 20.05
C GLU A 342 -0.51 -4.94 19.67
N LEU A 343 0.30 -3.89 19.92
CA LEU A 343 1.69 -3.83 19.41
C LEU A 343 2.54 -5.03 19.81
N GLU A 344 2.50 -5.46 21.08
CA GLU A 344 3.26 -6.62 21.55
C GLU A 344 2.78 -7.93 20.89
N ASN A 345 1.46 -8.08 20.75
CA ASN A 345 0.85 -9.24 20.11
C ASN A 345 1.22 -9.31 18.61
N LEU A 346 1.16 -8.18 17.91
CA LEU A 346 1.54 -8.06 16.50
C LEU A 346 3.02 -8.41 16.27
N VAL A 347 3.90 -8.06 17.21
CA VAL A 347 5.32 -8.49 17.18
C VAL A 347 5.44 -10.00 17.43
N ALA A 348 4.78 -10.53 18.45
CA ALA A 348 4.82 -11.96 18.77
C ALA A 348 4.30 -12.83 17.61
N ARG A 349 3.34 -12.30 16.84
CA ARG A 349 2.78 -12.94 15.64
C ARG A 349 3.63 -12.75 14.37
N ASN A 350 4.74 -12.01 14.44
CA ASN A 350 5.59 -11.65 13.31
C ASN A 350 4.87 -10.83 12.22
N VAL A 351 3.81 -10.09 12.60
CA VAL A 351 3.14 -9.13 11.72
C VAL A 351 3.96 -7.85 11.64
N LEU A 352 4.47 -7.41 12.79
CA LEU A 352 5.37 -6.27 12.91
C LEU A 352 6.74 -6.71 13.40
N THR A 353 7.78 -6.01 12.95
CA THR A 353 9.08 -6.02 13.63
C THR A 353 9.04 -5.18 14.89
N LEU A 354 9.99 -5.39 15.81
CA LEU A 354 10.15 -4.54 16.99
C LEU A 354 10.34 -3.05 16.63
N SER A 355 11.04 -2.77 15.52
CA SER A 355 11.24 -1.40 15.03
C SER A 355 9.91 -0.78 14.57
N GLN A 356 9.11 -1.51 13.78
CA GLN A 356 7.80 -1.04 13.34
C GLN A 356 6.83 -0.81 14.50
N ALA A 357 6.85 -1.67 15.52
CA ALA A 357 6.03 -1.48 16.72
C ALA A 357 6.41 -0.20 17.48
N LYS A 358 7.72 0.09 17.64
CA LYS A 358 8.19 1.35 18.23
C LYS A 358 7.80 2.57 17.40
N ILE A 359 7.87 2.46 16.07
CA ILE A 359 7.44 3.52 15.16
C ILE A 359 5.95 3.82 15.35
N LEU A 360 5.09 2.81 15.49
CA LEU A 360 3.66 3.02 15.75
C LEU A 360 3.39 3.61 17.13
N ASP A 361 4.08 3.13 18.17
CA ASP A 361 3.93 3.67 19.52
C ASP A 361 4.31 5.17 19.59
N LYS A 362 5.38 5.55 18.88
CA LYS A 362 5.78 6.95 18.69
C LYS A 362 4.92 7.70 17.67
N GLY A 363 4.26 7.00 16.77
CA GLY A 363 3.48 7.58 15.68
C GLY A 363 2.00 7.79 16.00
N ILE A 364 1.49 7.24 17.10
CA ILE A 364 0.08 7.34 17.51
C ILE A 364 0.01 7.98 18.91
N PRO A 365 -0.68 9.12 19.11
CA PRO A 365 -0.94 9.66 20.45
C PRO A 365 -1.57 8.62 21.36
N GLU A 366 -1.30 8.70 22.66
CA GLU A 366 -1.96 7.84 23.63
C GLU A 366 -3.47 7.97 23.48
N THR A 367 -4.11 6.85 23.20
CA THR A 367 -5.53 6.77 22.84
C THR A 367 -6.15 5.70 23.72
N ILE A 368 -6.85 6.15 24.75
CA ILE A 368 -7.46 5.32 25.79
C ILE A 368 -8.89 5.01 25.37
N LEU A 369 -9.22 3.72 25.43
CA LEU A 369 -10.54 3.21 25.04
C LEU A 369 -11.54 3.27 26.20
N PRO A 370 -12.82 3.57 25.93
CA PRO A 370 -13.90 3.36 26.90
C PRO A 370 -13.91 1.95 27.49
N GLY A 371 -14.19 1.84 28.78
CA GLY A 371 -14.24 0.58 29.51
C GLY A 371 -12.92 -0.19 29.63
N SER A 372 -11.79 0.43 29.30
CA SER A 372 -10.46 -0.19 29.45
C SER A 372 -9.88 0.03 30.85
N LEU A 373 -8.93 -0.83 31.23
CA LEU A 373 -8.14 -0.65 32.47
C LEU A 373 -7.32 0.66 32.43
N ASP A 374 -6.86 1.07 31.24
CA ASP A 374 -6.13 2.32 31.06
C ASP A 374 -6.99 3.53 31.41
N LEU A 375 -8.30 3.47 31.13
CA LEU A 375 -9.25 4.51 31.53
C LEU A 375 -9.40 4.58 33.04
N ASP A 376 -9.53 3.44 33.73
CA ASP A 376 -9.64 3.42 35.20
C ASP A 376 -8.39 4.03 35.84
N GLN A 377 -7.21 3.74 35.29
CA GLN A 377 -5.95 4.34 35.72
C GLN A 377 -5.90 5.84 35.43
N ALA A 378 -6.35 6.28 34.25
CA ALA A 378 -6.40 7.70 33.90
C ALA A 378 -7.34 8.48 34.82
N ILE A 379 -8.51 7.90 35.17
CA ILE A 379 -9.45 8.48 36.14
C ILE A 379 -8.77 8.63 37.51
N ALA A 380 -8.12 7.57 38.01
CA ALA A 380 -7.43 7.62 39.30
C ALA A 380 -6.35 8.71 39.32
N ARG A 381 -5.51 8.78 38.29
CA ARG A 381 -4.47 9.81 38.15
C ARG A 381 -5.04 11.22 38.06
N CYS A 382 -6.13 11.43 37.32
CA CYS A 382 -6.77 12.75 37.25
C CYS A 382 -7.45 13.16 38.56
N LYS A 383 -7.85 12.21 39.43
CA LYS A 383 -8.35 12.53 40.78
C LYS A 383 -7.22 12.92 41.73
N GLU A 384 -6.05 12.30 41.58
CA GLU A 384 -4.85 12.61 42.37
C GLU A 384 -4.19 13.93 41.94
N MET A 385 -4.13 14.18 40.63
CA MET A 385 -3.53 15.36 40.00
C MET A 385 -4.54 15.99 39.01
N PRO A 386 -5.42 16.88 39.48
CA PRO A 386 -6.49 17.48 38.68
C PRO A 386 -6.01 18.25 37.44
N GLU A 387 -4.78 18.76 37.44
CA GLU A 387 -4.12 19.44 36.34
C GLU A 387 -3.83 18.53 35.14
N LEU A 388 -3.77 17.20 35.33
CA LEU A 388 -3.52 16.26 34.23
C LEU A 388 -4.61 16.31 33.15
N LYS A 389 -5.81 16.79 33.47
CA LYS A 389 -6.89 16.94 32.48
C LYS A 389 -6.45 17.78 31.27
N ASP A 390 -5.57 18.76 31.47
CA ASP A 390 -5.14 19.70 30.44
C ASP A 390 -4.29 19.02 29.35
N GLU A 391 -3.74 17.83 29.65
CA GLU A 391 -2.96 17.00 28.74
C GLU A 391 -3.82 16.08 27.88
N TYR A 392 -5.15 16.08 28.03
CA TYR A 392 -6.06 15.19 27.31
C TYR A 392 -7.20 15.93 26.60
N ILE A 393 -7.75 15.26 25.59
CA ILE A 393 -8.94 15.67 24.86
C ILE A 393 -9.92 14.49 24.75
N LEU A 394 -11.21 14.78 24.76
CA LEU A 394 -12.27 13.83 24.44
C LEU A 394 -12.62 13.97 22.97
N LYS A 395 -12.57 12.87 22.22
CA LYS A 395 -13.00 12.84 20.82
C LYS A 395 -14.18 11.89 20.64
N PRO A 396 -15.34 12.37 20.15
CA PRO A 396 -16.44 11.48 19.79
C PRO A 396 -16.01 10.45 18.75
N ILE A 397 -16.40 9.20 18.96
CA ILE A 397 -16.14 8.12 18.00
C ILE A 397 -16.93 8.39 16.71
N ARG A 398 -16.38 8.03 15.55
CA ARG A 398 -17.04 8.08 14.22
C ARG A 398 -17.58 9.46 13.78
N SER A 399 -17.29 10.54 14.52
CA SER A 399 -17.51 11.92 14.09
C SER A 399 -16.45 12.35 13.08
N GLY A 400 -16.75 13.41 12.30
CA GLY A 400 -15.79 14.03 11.39
C GLY A 400 -15.69 15.54 11.62
N LYS A 401 -14.76 16.20 10.91
CA LYS A 401 -14.61 17.67 10.89
C LYS A 401 -14.36 18.30 12.28
N GLY A 402 -13.80 17.53 13.22
CA GLY A 402 -13.54 17.98 14.59
C GLY A 402 -14.78 18.19 15.45
N ASP A 403 -15.96 17.78 14.97
CA ASP A 403 -17.22 18.02 15.66
C ASP A 403 -17.29 17.26 17.01
N GLY A 404 -17.66 18.01 18.05
CA GLY A 404 -17.79 17.53 19.43
C GLY A 404 -16.49 17.22 20.18
N ILE A 405 -15.32 17.61 19.67
CA ILE A 405 -14.06 17.49 20.43
C ILE A 405 -14.09 18.44 21.63
N VAL A 406 -13.72 17.94 22.81
CA VAL A 406 -13.65 18.71 24.05
C VAL A 406 -12.24 18.64 24.62
N PHE A 407 -11.64 19.78 24.92
CA PHE A 407 -10.33 19.83 25.57
C PHE A 407 -10.49 19.77 27.08
N GLY A 408 -9.66 18.98 27.77
CA GLY A 408 -9.73 18.93 29.23
C GLY A 408 -9.41 20.26 29.90
N GLU A 409 -8.62 21.12 29.24
CA GLU A 409 -8.32 22.48 29.70
C GLU A 409 -9.55 23.40 29.73
N ASP A 410 -10.53 23.15 28.87
CA ASP A 410 -11.78 23.92 28.82
C ASP A 410 -12.80 23.50 29.91
N LEU A 411 -12.54 22.38 30.61
CA LEU A 411 -13.42 21.83 31.62
C LEU A 411 -12.86 22.03 33.03
N ASN A 412 -13.74 22.16 34.02
CA ASN A 412 -13.32 22.03 35.42
C ASN A 412 -13.08 20.56 35.77
N SER A 413 -12.35 20.30 36.85
CA SER A 413 -11.94 18.95 37.22
C SER A 413 -13.11 18.02 37.58
N GLU A 414 -14.17 18.52 38.19
CA GLU A 414 -15.36 17.73 38.52
C GLU A 414 -16.08 17.27 37.25
N GLU A 415 -16.27 18.19 36.30
CA GLU A 415 -16.87 17.88 35.00
C GLU A 415 -16.01 16.91 34.19
N TRP A 416 -14.68 17.10 34.16
CA TRP A 416 -13.76 16.20 33.49
C TRP A 416 -13.87 14.77 34.03
N ILE A 417 -13.79 14.60 35.36
CA ILE A 417 -13.93 13.29 36.00
C ILE A 417 -15.31 12.70 35.74
N SER A 418 -16.38 13.49 35.83
CA SER A 418 -17.75 13.02 35.53
C SER A 418 -17.86 12.46 34.11
N ARG A 419 -17.25 13.14 33.12
CA ARG A 419 -17.22 12.64 31.73
C ARG A 419 -16.40 11.35 31.60
N LEU A 420 -15.24 11.25 32.24
CA LEU A 420 -14.43 10.03 32.22
C LEU A 420 -15.14 8.84 32.89
N GLU A 421 -15.80 9.07 34.02
CA GLU A 421 -16.60 8.06 34.73
C GLU A 421 -17.75 7.54 33.83
N GLY A 422 -18.36 8.42 33.03
CA GLY A 422 -19.34 8.04 32.01
C GLY A 422 -18.80 7.13 30.90
N LEU A 423 -17.48 7.06 30.72
CA LEU A 423 -16.82 6.21 29.72
C LEU A 423 -16.35 4.85 30.27
N ARG A 424 -16.62 4.52 31.56
CA ARG A 424 -16.26 3.21 32.13
C ARG A 424 -16.97 2.02 31.49
N SER A 425 -18.03 2.27 30.73
CA SER A 425 -18.65 1.24 29.88
C SER A 425 -18.11 1.37 28.46
N ALA A 426 -17.70 0.23 27.88
CA ALA A 426 -17.37 0.18 26.45
C ALA A 426 -18.61 0.29 25.56
N GLN A 427 -19.81 0.00 26.11
CA GLN A 427 -21.06 -0.04 25.35
C GLN A 427 -21.40 1.30 24.70
N LEU A 428 -21.97 1.23 23.51
CA LEU A 428 -22.42 2.43 22.79
C LEU A 428 -23.59 3.07 23.52
N ILE A 429 -23.55 4.40 23.65
CA ILE A 429 -24.65 5.18 24.22
C ILE A 429 -25.63 5.53 23.09
N PRO A 430 -26.92 5.14 23.18
CA PRO A 430 -27.92 5.50 22.19
C PRO A 430 -28.03 7.02 22.03
N GLY A 431 -27.91 7.53 20.80
CA GLY A 431 -27.94 8.97 20.51
C GLY A 431 -26.58 9.67 20.53
N GLY A 432 -25.48 8.94 20.78
CA GLY A 432 -24.12 9.49 20.78
C GLY A 432 -23.60 9.79 22.20
N GLY A 433 -22.32 10.15 22.30
CA GLY A 433 -21.67 10.51 23.57
C GLY A 433 -20.47 9.63 23.95
N THR A 434 -20.32 8.45 23.34
CA THR A 434 -19.10 7.65 23.52
C THR A 434 -17.91 8.36 22.87
N CYS A 435 -16.85 8.59 23.65
CA CYS A 435 -15.64 9.29 23.22
C CYS A 435 -14.41 8.44 23.54
N ILE A 436 -13.35 8.55 22.75
CA ILE A 436 -12.00 8.16 23.21
C ILE A 436 -11.42 9.29 24.06
N VAL A 437 -10.51 8.95 24.97
CA VAL A 437 -9.63 9.92 25.63
C VAL A 437 -8.29 9.86 24.90
N GLN A 438 -7.84 10.97 24.33
CA GLN A 438 -6.57 11.02 23.60
C GLN A 438 -5.65 12.06 24.23
N ARG A 439 -4.36 11.77 24.35
CA ARG A 439 -3.37 12.77 24.76
C ARG A 439 -3.37 13.93 23.75
N LYS A 440 -3.45 15.15 24.27
CA LYS A 440 -3.32 16.39 23.52
C LYS A 440 -1.90 16.47 22.93
N VAL A 441 -1.81 16.53 21.60
CA VAL A 441 -0.54 16.72 20.89
C VAL A 441 -0.17 18.20 20.97
N LYS A 442 1.00 18.51 21.54
CA LYS A 442 1.52 19.88 21.65
C LYS A 442 2.18 20.26 20.33
N GLN A 443 1.39 20.87 19.45
CA GLN A 443 1.83 21.13 18.08
C GLN A 443 2.91 22.21 17.98
N LEU A 444 3.87 21.99 17.10
CA LEU A 444 4.84 23.02 16.70
C LEU A 444 4.15 24.15 15.93
N LEU A 445 4.63 25.38 16.11
CA LEU A 445 4.14 26.56 15.40
C LEU A 445 5.14 27.03 14.34
N TYR A 446 4.68 27.06 13.10
CA TYR A 446 5.49 27.39 11.92
C TYR A 446 5.14 28.78 11.41
N ASP A 447 6.15 29.52 10.97
CA ASP A 447 5.95 30.76 10.23
C ASP A 447 5.39 30.46 8.84
N VAL A 448 4.21 31.03 8.57
CA VAL A 448 3.48 30.84 7.32
C VAL A 448 2.88 32.15 6.80
N VAL A 449 2.78 32.23 5.48
CA VAL A 449 2.06 33.25 4.72
C VAL A 449 0.95 32.55 3.95
N LEU A 450 -0.30 32.70 4.43
CA LEU A 450 -1.46 32.00 3.87
C LEU A 450 -2.29 32.87 2.92
N ARG A 451 -2.15 34.19 3.01
CA ARG A 451 -2.96 35.15 2.25
C ARG A 451 -2.08 35.96 1.30
N PRO A 452 -2.64 36.44 0.16
CA PRO A 452 -1.93 37.31 -0.78
C PRO A 452 -1.44 38.63 -0.17
N THR A 453 -1.97 39.01 0.99
CA THR A 453 -1.53 40.19 1.74
C THR A 453 -0.09 40.09 2.27
N GLY A 454 0.51 38.90 2.22
CA GLY A 454 1.89 38.69 2.67
C GLY A 454 2.09 38.71 4.18
N VAL A 455 1.00 38.74 4.95
CA VAL A 455 1.07 38.76 6.42
C VAL A 455 1.63 37.43 6.92
N LYS A 456 2.79 37.52 7.58
CA LYS A 456 3.42 36.38 8.27
C LYS A 456 2.67 36.10 9.55
N THR A 457 2.35 34.83 9.77
CA THR A 457 1.59 34.34 10.93
C THR A 457 2.23 33.06 11.43
N ARG A 458 2.02 32.71 12.70
CA ARG A 458 2.48 31.45 13.27
C ARG A 458 1.28 30.54 13.52
N TYR A 459 1.26 29.40 12.84
CA TYR A 459 0.18 28.42 12.94
C TYR A 459 0.73 26.99 13.07
N PRO A 460 -0.02 26.08 13.71
CA PRO A 460 0.27 24.66 13.62
C PRO A 460 0.03 24.16 12.18
N LEU A 461 0.79 23.14 11.79
CA LEU A 461 0.59 22.43 10.52
C LEU A 461 -0.07 21.08 10.79
N ILE A 462 -1.16 20.81 10.06
CA ILE A 462 -1.82 19.51 10.04
C ILE A 462 -1.46 18.86 8.70
N GLY A 463 -0.86 17.68 8.78
CA GLY A 463 -0.48 16.89 7.62
C GLY A 463 -1.47 15.77 7.37
N THR A 464 -1.50 15.31 6.12
CA THR A 464 -2.28 14.15 5.74
C THR A 464 -1.58 13.38 4.63
N TYR A 465 -1.81 12.08 4.57
CA TYR A 465 -1.39 11.27 3.43
C TYR A 465 -2.50 10.29 3.04
N HIS A 466 -2.38 9.76 1.83
CA HIS A 466 -3.43 9.02 1.17
C HIS A 466 -2.98 7.59 0.87
N SER A 467 -3.87 6.62 1.10
CA SER A 467 -3.58 5.20 0.91
C SER A 467 -4.73 4.51 0.19
N ILE A 468 -4.39 3.68 -0.81
CA ILE A 468 -5.37 2.99 -1.67
C ILE A 468 -4.94 1.54 -1.91
N ASN A 469 -5.77 0.60 -1.46
CA ASN A 469 -5.64 -0.87 -1.63
C ASN A 469 -4.28 -1.47 -1.23
N GLU A 470 -3.38 -0.67 -0.67
CA GLU A 470 -1.95 -0.90 -0.42
C GLU A 470 -1.51 -2.33 -0.67
N VAL A 471 -0.94 -2.61 -1.85
CA VAL A 471 -0.41 -3.94 -2.12
C VAL A 471 0.67 -4.18 -1.08
N SER A 472 0.42 -5.11 -0.17
CA SER A 472 1.37 -5.42 0.89
C SER A 472 2.74 -5.64 0.25
N ARG A 473 3.68 -4.76 0.57
CA ARG A 473 5.09 -4.90 0.17
C ARG A 473 5.75 -6.07 0.89
N VAL A 474 5.02 -6.74 1.78
CA VAL A 474 5.47 -7.93 2.49
C VAL A 474 5.27 -9.15 1.61
N VAL A 475 6.35 -9.88 1.41
CA VAL A 475 6.33 -11.20 0.79
C VAL A 475 5.35 -12.08 1.57
N PRO A 476 4.34 -12.70 0.93
CA PRO A 476 3.42 -13.61 1.62
C PRO A 476 4.19 -14.59 2.49
N HIS A 477 3.70 -14.82 3.71
CA HIS A 477 4.45 -15.57 4.71
C HIS A 477 3.61 -16.71 5.27
N LEU A 478 4.16 -17.91 5.26
CA LEU A 478 3.61 -19.09 5.93
C LEU A 478 4.58 -19.62 6.99
N ILE A 479 4.05 -20.31 7.98
CA ILE A 479 4.83 -20.99 9.01
C ILE A 479 4.66 -22.49 8.82
N ALA A 480 5.76 -23.23 8.77
CA ALA A 480 5.75 -24.68 8.84
C ALA A 480 6.18 -25.10 10.25
N SER A 481 5.23 -25.60 11.04
CA SER A 481 5.46 -26.03 12.42
C SER A 481 6.39 -27.25 12.51
N ASP A 482 6.29 -28.15 11.53
CA ASP A 482 7.02 -29.41 11.48
C ASP A 482 7.15 -29.93 10.04
N LEU A 483 7.95 -30.98 9.86
CA LEU A 483 8.26 -31.55 8.55
C LEU A 483 7.02 -32.11 7.82
N SER A 484 5.99 -32.56 8.54
CA SER A 484 4.80 -33.16 7.94
C SER A 484 4.01 -32.15 7.11
N CYS A 485 4.12 -30.85 7.43
CA CYS A 485 3.49 -29.75 6.69
C CYS A 485 3.79 -29.82 5.19
N ALA A 486 5.00 -30.23 4.78
CA ALA A 486 5.38 -30.37 3.37
C ALA A 486 4.59 -31.44 2.59
N THR A 487 3.87 -32.31 3.30
CA THR A 487 3.04 -33.39 2.72
C THR A 487 1.55 -33.22 2.99
N ARG A 488 1.15 -32.27 3.84
CA ARG A 488 -0.27 -31.98 4.11
C ARG A 488 -0.89 -31.24 2.93
N SER A 489 -2.02 -31.75 2.43
CA SER A 489 -2.70 -31.20 1.25
C SER A 489 -3.04 -29.70 1.39
N SER A 490 -3.52 -29.27 2.57
CA SER A 490 -3.86 -27.87 2.83
C SER A 490 -2.64 -26.94 2.69
N HIS A 491 -1.54 -27.28 3.36
CA HIS A 491 -0.29 -26.51 3.32
C HIS A 491 0.29 -26.43 1.90
N VAL A 492 0.32 -27.54 1.17
CA VAL A 492 0.81 -27.58 -0.21
C VAL A 492 -0.09 -26.74 -1.13
N THR A 493 -1.39 -26.77 -0.90
CA THR A 493 -2.37 -25.94 -1.63
C THR A 493 -2.17 -24.46 -1.34
N GLU A 494 -1.96 -24.07 -0.08
CA GLU A 494 -1.65 -22.70 0.31
C GLU A 494 -0.38 -22.18 -0.38
N VAL A 495 0.69 -22.99 -0.38
CA VAL A 495 1.94 -22.67 -1.08
C VAL A 495 1.69 -22.47 -2.59
N SER A 496 0.97 -23.40 -3.22
CA SER A 496 0.62 -23.33 -4.65
C SER A 496 -0.19 -22.06 -4.97
N ASN A 497 -1.18 -21.75 -4.15
CA ASN A 497 -2.02 -20.57 -4.31
C ASN A 497 -1.22 -19.27 -4.12
N ALA A 498 -0.33 -19.21 -3.13
CA ALA A 498 0.55 -18.05 -2.92
C ALA A 498 1.49 -17.83 -4.11
N LEU A 499 2.09 -18.89 -4.65
CA LEU A 499 2.95 -18.81 -5.84
C LEU A 499 2.16 -18.41 -7.10
N ARG A 500 0.93 -18.88 -7.27
CA ARG A 500 0.06 -18.46 -8.39
C ARG A 500 -0.35 -16.99 -8.27
N LYS A 501 -0.78 -16.57 -7.08
CA LYS A 501 -1.27 -15.21 -6.83
C LYS A 501 -0.12 -14.19 -6.89
N SER A 502 0.89 -14.35 -6.04
CA SER A 502 1.93 -13.34 -5.83
C SER A 502 3.22 -13.63 -6.59
N GLY A 503 3.47 -14.88 -7.00
CA GLY A 503 4.73 -15.28 -7.63
C GLY A 503 5.93 -15.30 -6.66
N ILE A 504 5.71 -15.06 -5.37
CA ILE A 504 6.75 -15.10 -4.33
C ILE A 504 6.11 -15.50 -3.00
N LEU A 505 6.83 -16.26 -2.19
CA LEU A 505 6.39 -16.72 -0.88
C LEU A 505 7.61 -16.95 0.03
N LYS A 506 7.50 -16.54 1.29
CA LYS A 506 8.40 -16.92 2.38
C LYS A 506 7.72 -18.01 3.22
N VAL A 507 8.46 -19.03 3.59
CA VAL A 507 8.06 -20.02 4.60
C VAL A 507 9.09 -20.01 5.72
N SER A 508 8.67 -19.82 6.97
CA SER A 508 9.53 -19.99 8.14
C SER A 508 9.39 -21.41 8.69
N LEU A 509 10.50 -22.13 8.79
CA LEU A 509 10.54 -23.45 9.42
C LEU A 509 10.76 -23.29 10.92
N GLN A 510 9.86 -23.82 11.74
CA GLN A 510 10.02 -23.86 13.20
C GLN A 510 10.81 -25.09 13.68
N PHE A 511 11.50 -25.76 12.77
CA PHE A 511 12.27 -26.96 13.02
C PHE A 511 13.57 -26.93 12.20
N LYS A 512 14.58 -27.67 12.65
CA LYS A 512 15.86 -27.79 11.96
C LYS A 512 15.73 -28.69 10.74
N ASP A 513 16.11 -28.20 9.57
CA ASP A 513 16.06 -28.95 8.30
C ASP A 513 17.30 -28.72 7.43
N ASP A 514 18.49 -28.98 7.98
CA ASP A 514 19.76 -28.78 7.26
C ASP A 514 19.91 -29.69 6.02
N ALA A 515 19.07 -30.73 5.90
CA ALA A 515 19.03 -31.66 4.77
C ALA A 515 17.98 -31.29 3.71
N SER A 516 17.21 -30.22 3.91
CA SER A 516 16.19 -29.72 2.96
C SER A 516 15.08 -30.72 2.64
N LYS A 517 14.72 -31.56 3.61
CA LYS A 517 13.64 -32.55 3.46
C LYS A 517 12.30 -31.86 3.27
N TYR A 518 12.09 -30.71 3.92
CA TYR A 518 10.87 -29.92 3.75
C TYR A 518 10.69 -29.50 2.29
N LEU A 519 11.71 -28.88 1.69
CA LEU A 519 11.68 -28.45 0.29
C LEU A 519 11.50 -29.63 -0.66
N GLN A 520 12.19 -30.75 -0.42
CA GLN A 520 12.07 -31.96 -1.23
C GLN A 520 10.62 -32.48 -1.24
N ASN A 521 10.02 -32.64 -0.05
CA ASN A 521 8.66 -33.15 0.09
C ASN A 521 7.62 -32.17 -0.47
N LEU A 522 7.84 -30.86 -0.28
CA LEU A 522 6.94 -29.82 -0.77
C LEU A 522 6.88 -29.82 -2.30
N ILE A 523 8.03 -29.91 -2.98
CA ILE A 523 8.08 -29.95 -4.45
C ILE A 523 7.42 -31.23 -4.99
N LEU A 524 7.63 -32.38 -4.34
CA LEU A 524 6.92 -33.62 -4.68
C LEU A 524 5.40 -33.47 -4.52
N GLY A 525 4.95 -32.81 -3.45
CA GLY A 525 3.54 -32.49 -3.24
C GLY A 525 2.97 -31.58 -4.33
N LEU A 526 3.69 -30.50 -4.67
CA LEU A 526 3.30 -29.57 -5.73
C LEU A 526 3.23 -30.26 -7.11
N HIS A 527 4.15 -31.18 -7.39
CA HIS A 527 4.12 -32.00 -8.60
C HIS A 527 2.88 -32.89 -8.63
N LYS A 528 2.67 -33.67 -7.56
CA LYS A 528 1.59 -34.65 -7.46
C LYS A 528 0.20 -34.02 -7.50
N HIS A 529 0.01 -32.86 -6.86
CA HIS A 529 -1.31 -32.30 -6.61
C HIS A 529 -1.63 -31.01 -7.40
N HIS A 530 -0.61 -30.30 -7.90
CA HIS A 530 -0.81 -29.00 -8.57
C HIS A 530 -0.13 -28.88 -9.94
N GLY A 531 0.39 -29.97 -10.50
CA GLY A 531 0.90 -30.03 -11.87
C GLY A 531 2.20 -29.26 -12.11
N HIS A 532 3.01 -29.06 -11.06
CA HIS A 532 4.37 -28.53 -11.22
C HIS A 532 5.27 -29.63 -11.82
N GLY A 533 6.23 -29.29 -12.68
CA GLY A 533 7.27 -30.22 -13.12
C GLY A 533 8.25 -30.55 -12.00
N LEU A 534 8.98 -31.65 -12.15
CA LEU A 534 10.02 -32.06 -11.20
C LEU A 534 11.26 -31.13 -11.26
N PRO A 535 12.14 -31.18 -10.24
CA PRO A 535 13.39 -30.43 -10.24
C PRO A 535 14.27 -30.71 -11.45
N ILE A 536 14.93 -29.66 -11.95
CA ILE A 536 15.95 -29.82 -12.99
C ILE A 536 17.26 -30.33 -12.38
N THR A 537 17.94 -31.22 -13.09
CA THR A 537 19.27 -31.68 -12.68
C THR A 537 20.30 -30.60 -12.93
N HIS A 538 21.01 -30.18 -11.89
CA HIS A 538 22.21 -29.35 -12.03
C HIS A 538 23.32 -30.17 -12.70
N SER A 539 24.24 -29.51 -13.43
CA SER A 539 25.40 -30.06 -14.16
C SER A 539 25.70 -31.54 -13.87
N ALA A 540 24.88 -32.39 -14.49
CA ALA A 540 24.80 -33.85 -14.51
C ALA A 540 24.92 -34.70 -13.22
N SER A 541 25.40 -34.22 -12.06
CA SER A 541 25.83 -35.11 -10.96
C SER A 541 25.42 -34.76 -9.52
N ARG A 542 24.70 -33.65 -9.26
CA ARG A 542 24.51 -33.13 -7.88
C ARG A 542 23.10 -33.25 -7.27
N GLY A 543 22.22 -34.08 -7.84
CA GLY A 543 20.85 -34.23 -7.32
C GLY A 543 20.00 -32.97 -7.51
N TRP A 544 19.11 -32.67 -6.55
CA TRP A 544 18.12 -31.57 -6.66
C TRP A 544 18.61 -30.22 -6.15
N PHE A 545 19.67 -30.22 -5.33
CA PHE A 545 20.04 -29.08 -4.52
C PHE A 545 21.43 -28.55 -4.87
N TRP A 546 21.52 -27.24 -4.97
CA TRP A 546 22.74 -26.49 -5.25
C TRP A 546 23.15 -25.68 -4.02
N ASP A 547 24.38 -25.84 -3.57
CA ASP A 547 24.88 -25.04 -2.44
C ASP A 547 25.27 -23.63 -2.92
N ILE A 548 24.76 -22.61 -2.24
CA ILE A 548 25.13 -21.21 -2.49
C ILE A 548 25.93 -20.76 -1.27
N ARG A 549 27.24 -20.92 -1.37
CA ARG A 549 28.20 -20.52 -0.34
C ARG A 549 29.48 -20.01 -0.99
N PRO A 550 30.14 -18.99 -0.43
CA PRO A 550 31.49 -18.61 -0.85
C PRO A 550 32.44 -19.81 -0.84
N ASN A 551 33.11 -20.08 -1.96
CA ASN A 551 34.13 -21.12 -2.03
C ASN A 551 35.18 -20.75 -3.09
N SER A 552 36.46 -20.78 -2.74
CA SER A 552 37.58 -20.41 -3.63
C SER A 552 38.40 -21.60 -4.14
N THR A 553 38.14 -22.82 -3.64
CA THR A 553 39.01 -23.99 -3.90
C THR A 553 38.28 -25.15 -4.58
N THR A 554 37.00 -25.35 -4.32
CA THR A 554 36.22 -26.48 -4.87
C THR A 554 34.91 -25.99 -5.47
N PHE A 555 34.81 -25.93 -6.78
CA PHE A 555 33.63 -25.42 -7.48
C PHE A 555 32.61 -26.51 -7.80
N GLN A 556 31.34 -26.13 -7.88
CA GLN A 556 30.28 -27.07 -8.23
C GLN A 556 30.19 -27.35 -9.74
N THR A 557 30.73 -26.45 -10.57
CA THR A 557 30.89 -26.69 -12.02
C THR A 557 32.30 -27.24 -12.32
N PRO A 558 32.48 -28.00 -13.42
CA PRO A 558 33.74 -28.68 -13.72
C PRO A 558 34.96 -27.77 -13.95
N SER A 559 34.75 -26.54 -14.44
CA SER A 559 35.84 -25.70 -14.95
C SER A 559 35.80 -24.23 -14.53
N HIS A 560 34.69 -23.75 -13.93
CA HIS A 560 34.51 -22.34 -13.58
C HIS A 560 33.78 -22.16 -12.24
N GLN A 561 34.07 -21.09 -11.50
CA GLN A 561 33.30 -20.73 -10.32
C GLN A 561 31.97 -20.11 -10.74
N ALA A 562 30.84 -20.62 -10.25
CA ALA A 562 29.56 -19.97 -10.50
C ALA A 562 29.47 -18.67 -9.70
N ARG A 563 28.87 -17.60 -10.25
CA ARG A 563 28.69 -16.31 -9.53
C ARG A 563 28.06 -16.47 -8.14
N SER A 564 27.15 -17.43 -7.98
CA SER A 564 26.51 -17.75 -6.70
C SER A 564 27.47 -18.29 -5.62
N GLU A 565 28.66 -18.75 -6.01
CA GLU A 565 29.73 -19.25 -5.13
C GLU A 565 30.77 -18.16 -4.80
N THR A 566 30.56 -16.93 -5.26
CA THR A 566 31.42 -15.77 -5.00
C THR A 566 30.82 -14.85 -3.94
N MET A 567 31.67 -14.02 -3.34
CA MET A 567 31.26 -12.96 -2.40
C MET A 567 30.87 -11.64 -3.08
N GLN A 568 31.10 -11.51 -4.39
CA GLN A 568 30.81 -10.29 -5.14
C GLN A 568 29.31 -10.02 -5.21
N GLU A 569 28.88 -8.84 -5.64
CA GLU A 569 27.48 -8.62 -5.96
C GLU A 569 27.00 -9.59 -7.07
N PHE A 570 25.70 -9.93 -7.04
CA PHE A 570 25.04 -10.61 -8.13
C PHE A 570 23.95 -9.68 -8.68
N PRO A 571 24.19 -9.00 -9.82
CA PRO A 571 23.25 -8.06 -10.41
C PRO A 571 21.90 -8.69 -10.78
N TRP A 572 20.94 -7.86 -11.19
CA TRP A 572 19.60 -8.27 -11.60
C TRP A 572 19.61 -9.41 -12.63
N HIS A 573 18.94 -10.50 -12.30
CA HIS A 573 18.81 -11.66 -13.18
C HIS A 573 17.56 -12.49 -12.88
N THR A 574 17.31 -13.45 -13.77
CA THR A 574 16.47 -14.62 -13.59
C THR A 574 17.32 -15.88 -13.74
N ASP A 575 16.99 -16.94 -13.00
CA ASP A 575 17.76 -18.19 -13.05
C ASP A 575 17.65 -18.87 -14.42
N CYS A 576 18.78 -19.31 -14.97
CA CYS A 576 18.88 -20.04 -16.24
C CYS A 576 18.22 -19.32 -17.43
N SER A 577 18.35 -17.98 -17.51
CA SER A 577 17.79 -17.16 -18.60
C SER A 577 18.24 -17.55 -20.01
N TYR A 578 19.35 -18.29 -20.12
CA TYR A 578 19.95 -18.79 -21.36
C TYR A 578 19.42 -20.15 -21.84
N GLU A 579 18.55 -20.81 -21.07
CA GLU A 579 17.93 -22.09 -21.47
C GLU A 579 16.65 -21.81 -22.29
N GLU A 580 16.35 -22.67 -23.27
CA GLU A 580 15.07 -22.62 -24.02
C GLU A 580 13.85 -22.81 -23.10
N ALA A 581 14.00 -23.70 -22.13
CA ALA A 581 13.00 -24.01 -21.12
C ALA A 581 13.50 -23.63 -19.72
N PRO A 582 13.56 -22.32 -19.39
CA PRO A 582 14.01 -21.89 -18.06
C PRO A 582 13.05 -22.41 -16.98
N PRO A 583 13.57 -22.70 -15.77
CA PRO A 583 12.75 -23.13 -14.64
C PRO A 583 11.70 -22.05 -14.35
N LYS A 584 10.44 -22.46 -14.22
CA LYS A 584 9.37 -21.53 -13.83
C LYS A 584 9.54 -21.09 -12.38
N TYR A 585 10.04 -21.96 -11.51
CA TYR A 585 10.20 -21.65 -10.10
C TYR A 585 11.60 -21.98 -9.59
N PHE A 586 12.04 -21.23 -8.59
CA PHE A 586 13.18 -21.59 -7.75
C PHE A 586 12.88 -21.33 -6.28
N ALA A 587 13.65 -21.96 -5.41
CA ALA A 587 13.61 -21.70 -3.98
C ALA A 587 15.02 -21.57 -3.40
N LEU A 588 15.12 -20.76 -2.34
CA LEU A 588 16.31 -20.55 -1.53
C LEU A 588 15.98 -20.89 -0.08
N GLN A 589 16.64 -21.90 0.48
CA GLN A 589 16.62 -22.18 1.92
C GLN A 589 17.84 -21.56 2.59
N VAL A 590 17.61 -20.81 3.66
CA VAL A 590 18.65 -20.23 4.49
C VAL A 590 19.12 -21.25 5.53
N LEU A 591 20.31 -21.81 5.32
CA LEU A 591 20.98 -22.66 6.30
C LEU A 591 21.83 -21.81 7.25
N ARG A 592 22.40 -20.72 6.73
CA ARG A 592 23.09 -19.66 7.46
C ARG A 592 23.03 -18.36 6.67
N GLU A 593 22.41 -17.35 7.25
CA GLU A 593 22.34 -16.00 6.71
C GLU A 593 23.70 -15.29 6.75
N ASP A 594 23.79 -14.15 6.09
CA ASP A 594 24.94 -13.24 6.25
C ASP A 594 24.81 -12.50 7.57
N ARG A 595 25.82 -12.57 8.43
CA ARG A 595 25.81 -11.94 9.76
C ARG A 595 26.70 -10.70 9.84
N CYS A 596 27.18 -10.23 8.68
CA CYS A 596 28.13 -9.14 8.54
C CYS A 596 27.58 -7.98 7.70
N GLY A 597 26.25 -7.88 7.56
CA GLY A 597 25.57 -6.78 6.86
C GLY A 597 25.51 -6.91 5.34
N GLY A 598 25.90 -8.06 4.78
CA GLY A 598 25.84 -8.36 3.35
C GLY A 598 24.69 -9.29 2.96
N GLY A 599 24.74 -9.79 1.73
CA GLY A 599 23.93 -10.91 1.25
C GLY A 599 22.41 -10.68 1.17
N THR A 600 21.95 -9.43 1.24
CA THR A 600 20.56 -8.98 1.04
C THR A 600 20.06 -9.41 -0.32
N LEU A 601 18.95 -10.15 -0.34
CA LEU A 601 18.25 -10.56 -1.55
C LEU A 601 17.26 -9.47 -1.96
N SER A 602 17.54 -8.80 -3.07
CA SER A 602 16.64 -7.78 -3.63
C SER A 602 15.79 -8.39 -4.72
N VAL A 603 14.48 -8.13 -4.72
CA VAL A 603 13.54 -8.70 -5.70
C VAL A 603 12.63 -7.62 -6.28
N MET A 604 12.40 -7.69 -7.60
CA MET A 604 11.58 -6.73 -8.34
C MET A 604 10.50 -7.44 -9.15
N ASN A 605 9.24 -7.04 -8.96
CA ASN A 605 8.12 -7.61 -9.69
C ASN A 605 8.15 -7.15 -11.16
N VAL A 606 8.17 -8.11 -12.09
CA VAL A 606 8.27 -7.81 -13.52
C VAL A 606 7.05 -7.06 -14.03
N GLY A 607 5.84 -7.39 -13.58
CA GLY A 607 4.63 -6.65 -13.98
C GLY A 607 4.67 -5.18 -13.57
N LYS A 608 5.21 -4.87 -12.39
CA LYS A 608 5.45 -3.48 -11.96
C LYS A 608 6.52 -2.81 -12.82
N LEU A 609 7.64 -3.48 -13.06
CA LEU A 609 8.73 -2.97 -13.90
C LEU A 609 8.23 -2.65 -15.31
N SER A 610 7.46 -3.54 -15.93
CA SER A 610 6.89 -3.33 -17.26
C SER A 610 5.98 -2.11 -17.32
N SER A 611 5.29 -1.76 -16.22
CA SER A 611 4.45 -0.55 -16.17
C SER A 611 5.24 0.76 -16.09
N MET A 612 6.57 0.70 -15.90
CA MET A 612 7.50 1.83 -15.87
C MET A 612 8.28 1.97 -17.19
N LEU A 613 8.19 0.98 -18.08
CA LEU A 613 8.82 0.99 -19.41
C LEU A 613 7.89 1.64 -20.43
N SER A 614 8.48 2.25 -21.45
CA SER A 614 7.73 2.77 -22.59
C SER A 614 6.99 1.64 -23.33
N PRO A 615 5.80 1.90 -23.92
CA PRO A 615 5.08 0.91 -24.71
C PRO A 615 5.92 0.32 -25.85
N SER A 616 6.74 1.14 -26.50
CA SER A 616 7.69 0.73 -27.55
C SER A 616 8.74 -0.24 -27.02
N THR A 617 9.28 -0.01 -25.83
CA THR A 617 10.26 -0.90 -25.21
C THR A 617 9.65 -2.23 -24.83
N CYS A 618 8.46 -2.24 -24.22
CA CYS A 618 7.72 -3.48 -23.96
C CYS A 618 7.48 -4.29 -25.26
N ALA A 619 7.04 -3.63 -26.34
CA ALA A 619 6.83 -4.28 -27.64
C ALA A 619 8.12 -4.86 -28.23
N ALA A 620 9.25 -4.16 -28.13
CA ALA A 620 10.54 -4.65 -28.61
C ALA A 620 11.06 -5.84 -27.78
N LEU A 621 10.92 -5.80 -26.45
CA LEU A 621 11.35 -6.88 -25.56
C LEU A 621 10.54 -8.17 -25.74
N LEU A 622 9.30 -8.08 -26.20
CA LEU A 622 8.43 -9.22 -26.54
C LEU A 622 8.84 -9.94 -27.84
N ARG A 623 9.62 -9.30 -28.72
CA ARG A 623 10.04 -9.88 -30.01
C ARG A 623 11.29 -10.75 -29.86
N PRO A 624 11.45 -11.80 -30.69
CA PRO A 624 12.61 -12.68 -30.65
C PRO A 624 13.86 -12.06 -31.29
N GLN A 625 14.31 -10.93 -30.77
CA GLN A 625 15.36 -10.08 -31.36
C GLN A 625 16.59 -9.97 -30.44
N PHE A 626 16.79 -10.95 -29.57
CA PHE A 626 17.92 -11.00 -28.63
C PHE A 626 18.63 -12.34 -28.74
N ARG A 627 19.95 -12.28 -28.92
CA ARG A 627 20.85 -13.41 -28.73
C ARG A 627 21.21 -13.49 -27.24
N ILE A 628 21.00 -14.66 -26.65
CA ILE A 628 21.26 -14.94 -25.25
C ILE A 628 22.31 -16.05 -25.19
N ASP A 629 23.54 -15.69 -24.81
CA ASP A 629 24.65 -16.64 -24.77
C ASP A 629 24.60 -17.54 -23.53
N VAL A 630 25.02 -18.80 -23.67
CA VAL A 630 25.19 -19.70 -22.53
C VAL A 630 26.45 -19.28 -21.77
N PRO A 631 26.36 -18.95 -20.46
CA PRO A 631 27.53 -18.55 -19.68
C PRO A 631 28.62 -19.64 -19.72
N PRO A 632 29.92 -19.28 -19.74
CA PRO A 632 31.02 -20.23 -19.82
C PRO A 632 30.95 -21.34 -18.76
N GLU A 633 30.49 -21.02 -17.56
CA GLU A 633 30.35 -21.94 -16.43
C GLU A 633 29.24 -23.01 -16.61
N PHE A 634 28.38 -22.88 -17.63
CA PHE A 634 27.23 -23.76 -17.87
C PHE A 634 27.19 -24.41 -19.26
N VAL A 635 28.26 -24.29 -20.05
CA VAL A 635 28.35 -24.94 -21.37
C VAL A 635 28.35 -26.47 -21.23
N LYS A 636 27.30 -27.14 -21.72
CA LYS A 636 27.16 -28.61 -21.69
C LYS A 636 27.74 -29.29 -22.94
N ASN A 637 27.67 -28.62 -24.09
CA ASN A 637 28.13 -29.10 -25.39
C ASN A 637 28.53 -27.87 -26.25
N ASP A 638 29.62 -27.98 -27.00
CA ASP A 638 30.11 -26.91 -27.88
C ASP A 638 29.15 -26.55 -29.03
N ALA A 639 28.20 -27.43 -29.37
CA ALA A 639 27.25 -27.21 -30.46
C ALA A 639 26.13 -26.20 -30.15
N SER A 640 25.82 -25.92 -28.88
CA SER A 640 24.72 -25.01 -28.48
C SER A 640 25.21 -23.98 -27.48
N ARG A 641 25.72 -22.86 -27.99
CA ARG A 641 26.34 -21.79 -27.20
C ARG A 641 25.46 -20.55 -27.01
N HIS A 642 24.30 -20.49 -27.66
CA HIS A 642 23.35 -19.39 -27.52
C HIS A 642 21.95 -19.80 -27.97
N ILE A 643 20.96 -19.03 -27.56
CA ILE A 643 19.59 -19.07 -28.08
C ILE A 643 19.23 -17.70 -28.66
N ILE A 644 18.26 -17.66 -29.58
CA ILE A 644 17.66 -16.42 -30.06
C ILE A 644 16.21 -16.40 -29.59
N GLY A 645 15.80 -15.34 -28.90
CA GLY A 645 14.39 -15.19 -28.53
C GLY A 645 14.10 -13.87 -27.83
N SER A 646 12.90 -13.76 -27.25
CA SER A 646 12.45 -12.56 -26.56
C SER A 646 13.03 -12.48 -25.16
N LEU A 647 13.12 -11.27 -24.59
CA LEU A 647 13.45 -11.12 -23.17
C LEU A 647 12.18 -11.10 -22.31
N MET A 648 11.09 -10.55 -22.86
CA MET A 648 9.81 -10.43 -22.18
C MET A 648 8.78 -11.40 -22.78
N ALA A 649 7.79 -11.76 -21.97
CA ALA A 649 6.64 -12.55 -22.37
C ALA A 649 5.37 -12.04 -21.69
N ALA A 650 4.23 -12.27 -22.36
CA ALA A 650 2.92 -12.00 -21.80
C ALA A 650 2.34 -13.23 -21.07
N ASP A 651 1.53 -12.99 -20.04
CA ASP A 651 0.74 -14.05 -19.43
C ASP A 651 -0.50 -14.40 -20.25
N SER A 652 -1.33 -15.30 -19.71
CA SER A 652 -2.59 -15.73 -20.34
C SER A 652 -3.62 -14.62 -20.52
N SER A 653 -3.47 -13.48 -19.83
CA SER A 653 -4.32 -12.29 -20.01
C SER A 653 -3.77 -11.31 -21.05
N GLY A 654 -2.59 -11.59 -21.62
CA GLY A 654 -1.89 -10.71 -22.54
C GLY A 654 -1.03 -9.63 -21.85
N ALA A 655 -0.95 -9.63 -20.51
CA ALA A 655 -0.17 -8.64 -19.78
C ALA A 655 1.33 -8.99 -19.83
N PRO A 656 2.24 -8.05 -20.21
CA PRO A 656 3.68 -8.30 -20.32
C PRO A 656 4.33 -8.32 -18.92
N ASN A 657 4.20 -9.43 -18.20
CA ASN A 657 4.60 -9.55 -16.79
C ASN A 657 5.62 -10.66 -16.53
N MET A 658 6.22 -11.22 -17.58
CA MET A 658 7.27 -12.22 -17.49
C MET A 658 8.54 -11.73 -18.16
N LEU A 659 9.69 -11.99 -17.56
CA LEU A 659 11.01 -11.61 -18.07
C LEU A 659 11.98 -12.78 -17.90
N ARG A 660 12.92 -12.91 -18.83
CA ARG A 660 14.19 -13.62 -18.63
C ARG A 660 15.30 -12.61 -18.87
N PHE A 661 16.19 -12.47 -17.91
CA PHE A 661 17.21 -11.42 -17.91
C PHE A 661 18.49 -11.89 -17.25
N ARG A 662 19.63 -11.54 -17.84
CA ARG A 662 20.96 -11.57 -17.24
C ARG A 662 21.84 -10.69 -18.13
N GLU A 663 22.27 -9.57 -17.59
CA GLU A 663 22.86 -8.48 -18.38
C GLU A 663 24.08 -8.89 -19.21
N ASP A 664 25.00 -9.68 -18.64
CA ASP A 664 26.31 -9.99 -19.23
C ASP A 664 26.27 -10.98 -20.40
N ILE A 665 25.08 -11.51 -20.75
CA ILE A 665 24.92 -12.54 -21.80
C ILE A 665 23.90 -12.15 -22.88
N MET A 666 23.50 -10.88 -22.94
CA MET A 666 22.44 -10.41 -23.83
C MET A 666 22.98 -9.49 -24.91
N THR A 667 22.76 -9.88 -26.17
CA THR A 667 23.11 -9.08 -27.35
C THR A 667 21.85 -8.78 -28.17
N PRO A 668 21.46 -7.50 -28.33
CA PRO A 668 20.35 -7.12 -29.19
C PRO A 668 20.72 -7.33 -30.67
N LEU A 669 19.77 -7.80 -31.48
CA LEU A 669 20.00 -8.11 -32.91
C LEU A 669 19.62 -6.97 -33.87
N ASN A 670 18.96 -5.92 -33.37
CA ASN A 670 18.59 -4.75 -34.16
C ASN A 670 18.54 -3.47 -33.29
N VAL A 671 18.31 -2.31 -33.93
CA VAL A 671 18.32 -0.99 -33.29
C VAL A 671 17.21 -0.83 -32.25
N GLU A 672 16.00 -1.34 -32.54
CA GLU A 672 14.85 -1.26 -31.61
C GLU A 672 15.12 -2.08 -30.33
N ALA A 673 15.64 -3.30 -30.49
CA ALA A 673 16.04 -4.17 -29.39
C ALA A 673 17.17 -3.56 -28.56
N ALA A 674 18.11 -2.87 -29.21
CA ALA A 674 19.20 -2.18 -28.53
C ALA A 674 18.68 -1.02 -27.67
N ALA A 675 17.82 -0.16 -28.22
CA ALA A 675 17.20 0.93 -27.47
C ALA A 675 16.36 0.42 -26.29
N ALA A 676 15.58 -0.64 -26.51
CA ALA A 676 14.75 -1.26 -25.48
C ALA A 676 15.58 -1.86 -24.33
N LEU A 677 16.72 -2.49 -24.67
CA LEU A 677 17.64 -3.03 -23.67
C LEU A 677 18.31 -1.92 -22.85
N VAL A 678 18.64 -0.79 -23.46
CA VAL A 678 19.18 0.39 -22.75
C VAL A 678 18.14 0.94 -21.78
N GLU A 679 16.91 1.20 -22.24
CA GLU A 679 15.85 1.71 -21.36
C GLU A 679 15.58 0.75 -20.19
N LEU A 680 15.53 -0.56 -20.44
CA LEU A 680 15.35 -1.57 -19.39
C LEU A 680 16.45 -1.48 -18.32
N LYS A 681 17.71 -1.33 -18.73
CA LYS A 681 18.86 -1.21 -17.81
C LYS A 681 18.79 0.09 -17.02
N ASP A 682 18.52 1.21 -17.69
CA ASP A 682 18.43 2.53 -17.06
C ASP A 682 17.31 2.55 -16.02
N ARG A 683 16.15 1.95 -16.34
CA ARG A 683 15.02 1.84 -15.40
C ARG A 683 15.37 0.97 -14.20
N LEU A 684 16.06 -0.16 -14.39
CA LEU A 684 16.50 -1.03 -13.29
C LEU A 684 17.44 -0.32 -12.28
N LEU A 685 18.15 0.72 -12.72
CA LEU A 685 19.00 1.55 -11.87
C LEU A 685 18.29 2.80 -11.32
N GLY A 686 17.10 3.12 -11.85
CA GLY A 686 16.33 4.32 -11.52
C GLY A 686 15.67 4.27 -10.14
N LEU A 687 15.43 5.47 -9.58
CA LEU A 687 14.80 5.66 -8.25
C LEU A 687 13.41 5.03 -8.15
N GLU A 688 12.64 4.99 -9.24
CA GLU A 688 11.32 4.37 -9.28
C GLU A 688 11.37 2.86 -9.01
N VAL A 689 12.32 2.15 -9.64
CA VAL A 689 12.51 0.72 -9.41
C VAL A 689 13.07 0.48 -8.00
N GLN A 690 13.99 1.32 -7.53
CA GLN A 690 14.49 1.23 -6.15
C GLN A 690 13.35 1.37 -5.13
N ALA A 691 12.40 2.29 -5.35
CA ALA A 691 11.26 2.50 -4.46
C ALA A 691 10.24 1.35 -4.45
N GLU A 692 10.23 0.51 -5.49
CA GLU A 692 9.34 -0.66 -5.63
C GLU A 692 10.06 -2.01 -5.40
N THR A 693 11.38 -1.99 -5.26
CA THR A 693 12.19 -3.16 -4.97
C THR A 693 11.99 -3.61 -3.52
N LEU A 694 11.80 -4.91 -3.33
CA LEU A 694 11.76 -5.49 -1.98
C LEU A 694 13.17 -5.96 -1.61
N HIS A 695 13.70 -5.42 -0.51
CA HIS A 695 15.00 -5.82 0.03
C HIS A 695 14.80 -6.80 1.19
N LEU A 696 15.06 -8.08 0.94
CA LEU A 696 14.98 -9.14 1.94
C LEU A 696 16.35 -9.28 2.61
N THR A 697 16.53 -8.56 3.71
CA THR A 697 17.76 -8.56 4.52
C THR A 697 17.92 -9.89 5.27
N PRO A 698 19.10 -10.15 5.87
CA PRO A 698 19.29 -11.28 6.79
C PRO A 698 18.25 -11.35 7.92
N ASP A 699 17.81 -10.20 8.46
CA ASP A 699 16.76 -10.14 9.49
C ASP A 699 15.39 -10.57 8.95
N CYS A 700 15.12 -10.28 7.67
CA CYS A 700 13.92 -10.77 7.00
C CYS A 700 14.00 -12.27 6.68
N LEU A 701 15.20 -12.81 6.48
CA LEU A 701 15.46 -14.18 6.06
C LEU A 701 16.48 -14.88 6.98
N PRO A 702 16.18 -15.05 8.28
CA PRO A 702 17.07 -15.75 9.19
C PRO A 702 17.16 -17.24 8.83
N ARG A 703 18.15 -17.94 9.39
CA ARG A 703 18.25 -19.41 9.33
C ARG A 703 16.88 -20.07 9.55
N GLY A 704 16.58 -21.05 8.70
CA GLY A 704 15.28 -21.73 8.68
C GLY A 704 14.23 -21.04 7.81
N SER A 705 14.56 -19.93 7.14
CA SER A 705 13.71 -19.34 6.12
C SER A 705 13.83 -20.06 4.79
N VAL A 706 12.72 -20.22 4.08
CA VAL A 706 12.66 -20.69 2.69
C VAL A 706 11.93 -19.64 1.86
N VAL A 707 12.56 -19.12 0.82
CA VAL A 707 11.91 -18.23 -0.17
C VAL A 707 11.65 -19.03 -1.43
N LEU A 708 10.40 -19.08 -1.88
CA LEU A 708 9.98 -19.66 -3.15
C LEU A 708 9.56 -18.53 -4.09
N MET A 709 9.90 -18.65 -5.37
CA MET A 709 9.67 -17.58 -6.33
C MET A 709 9.37 -18.12 -7.73
N ASP A 710 8.42 -17.48 -8.41
CA ASP A 710 8.21 -17.58 -9.85
C ASP A 710 9.30 -16.79 -10.56
N ASN A 711 10.27 -17.53 -11.10
CA ASN A 711 11.47 -17.03 -11.74
C ASN A 711 11.19 -16.15 -12.98
N ARG A 712 9.97 -16.20 -13.52
CA ARG A 712 9.57 -15.40 -14.69
C ARG A 712 8.95 -14.08 -14.27
N ARG A 713 8.23 -14.05 -13.15
CA ARG A 713 7.49 -12.87 -12.67
C ARG A 713 8.30 -11.97 -11.75
N TRP A 714 9.49 -12.42 -11.33
CA TRP A 714 10.34 -11.70 -10.40
C TRP A 714 11.80 -11.72 -10.86
N LEU A 715 12.39 -10.53 -10.96
CA LEU A 715 13.83 -10.34 -11.02
C LEU A 715 14.41 -10.44 -9.63
N HIS A 716 15.64 -10.91 -9.52
CA HIS A 716 16.37 -10.92 -8.26
C HIS A 716 17.83 -10.50 -8.42
N ALA A 717 18.35 -9.88 -7.39
CA ALA A 717 19.73 -9.46 -7.24
C ALA A 717 20.19 -9.72 -5.80
N ARG A 718 21.50 -9.74 -5.60
CA ARG A 718 22.11 -9.86 -4.28
C ARG A 718 23.23 -8.83 -4.19
N ASN A 719 23.28 -8.06 -3.10
CA ASN A 719 24.48 -7.26 -2.84
C ASN A 719 25.68 -8.17 -2.46
N GLU A 720 26.80 -7.54 -2.14
CA GLU A 720 28.01 -8.25 -1.70
C GLU A 720 27.73 -9.11 -0.47
N VAL A 721 28.29 -10.31 -0.46
CA VAL A 721 28.29 -11.18 0.73
C VAL A 721 29.49 -10.78 1.58
N MET A 722 29.23 -10.52 2.86
CA MET A 722 30.25 -10.07 3.81
C MET A 722 30.62 -11.20 4.79
N ASP A 723 29.74 -12.19 4.99
CA ASP A 723 30.03 -13.39 5.78
C ASP A 723 30.52 -14.55 4.87
N PRO A 724 31.80 -14.97 4.94
CA PRO A 724 32.31 -16.11 4.15
C PRO A 724 31.62 -17.43 4.49
N GLU A 725 30.98 -17.52 5.66
CA GLU A 725 30.26 -18.70 6.12
C GLU A 725 28.78 -18.72 5.71
N ARG A 726 28.31 -17.71 4.98
CA ARG A 726 26.94 -17.65 4.47
C ARG A 726 26.65 -18.90 3.64
N HIS A 727 25.54 -19.56 3.93
CA HIS A 727 25.16 -20.80 3.27
C HIS A 727 23.65 -20.85 3.00
N LEU A 728 23.29 -20.80 1.72
CA LEU A 728 21.94 -21.10 1.26
C LEU A 728 21.94 -22.39 0.44
N ARG A 729 20.76 -22.99 0.30
CA ARG A 729 20.54 -24.08 -0.65
C ARG A 729 19.48 -23.68 -1.66
N ARG A 730 19.78 -23.92 -2.94
CA ARG A 730 18.90 -23.59 -4.05
C ARG A 730 18.36 -24.85 -4.72
N VAL A 731 17.10 -24.79 -5.14
CA VAL A 731 16.47 -25.77 -6.03
C VAL A 731 15.68 -25.03 -7.09
N ARG A 732 15.67 -25.57 -8.31
CA ARG A 732 14.91 -25.06 -9.46
C ARG A 732 14.04 -26.17 -9.99
N TRP A 733 12.79 -25.89 -10.34
CA TRP A 733 11.87 -26.91 -10.84
C TRP A 733 10.89 -26.34 -11.87
N ASP A 734 10.10 -27.23 -12.46
CA ASP A 734 9.08 -26.87 -13.46
C ASP A 734 9.67 -26.13 -14.66
N ALA A 735 10.71 -26.71 -15.28
CA ALA A 735 11.25 -26.20 -16.54
C ALA A 735 10.18 -26.27 -17.64
N ARG A 736 9.89 -25.12 -18.24
CA ARG A 736 8.95 -24.99 -19.35
C ARG A 736 9.52 -24.04 -20.39
N PRO A 737 9.17 -24.16 -21.67
CA PRO A 737 9.49 -23.14 -22.66
C PRO A 737 9.15 -21.73 -22.17
N PHE A 738 10.02 -20.77 -22.47
CA PHE A 738 9.69 -19.37 -22.26
C PHE A 738 8.64 -18.97 -23.30
N PRO A 739 7.48 -18.38 -22.91
CA PRO A 739 6.41 -18.12 -23.86
C PRO A 739 6.89 -17.13 -24.93
N ALA A 740 6.89 -17.56 -26.20
CA ALA A 740 7.12 -16.67 -27.32
C ALA A 740 5.76 -16.17 -27.85
N MET A 741 5.68 -14.91 -28.30
CA MET A 741 4.59 -14.51 -29.17
C MET A 741 4.69 -15.34 -30.45
N THR A 742 3.74 -16.25 -30.67
CA THR A 742 3.44 -16.73 -32.02
C THR A 742 2.98 -15.52 -32.83
N MET A 743 3.78 -15.15 -33.83
CA MET A 743 3.44 -14.06 -34.77
C MET A 743 2.14 -14.35 -35.49
#